data_AF-A0A9X1TA86-F1
#
_entry.id   AF-A0A9X1TA86-F1
#
_cell.length_a   1.000
_cell.length_b   1.000
_cell.length_c   1.000
_cell.angle_alpha   90.00
_cell.angle_beta   90.00
_cell.angle_gamma   90.00
#
_symmetry.space_group_name_H-M   'P 1'
#
loop_
_entity.id
_entity.type
_entity.pdbx_description
1 polymer ?
#
loop_
_entity_poly.entity_id
_entity_poly.type
_entity_poly.pdbx_seq_one_letter_code
_entity_poly.pdbx_strand_id
1 'polypeptide(L)'
;MRLILFLLLFLNGALANAQAISTSKPWTFWWWMGSAVNKKDITVQLEYFQKSGVGGVHIIPIYEVKGYESQSVPFLTPQWLDLVQHTVREGKRLDLGVDLTTGTGWPFGGPNVTPELGAKNMTVKNNELSIQPTKQKVKRAAPGGEGLVLDPFHATAMSRYLTRFDSAFARKKDLPRSMYNDSYEAYGANWTDDFLEEFKKRRGYELGENLALLTDSTGKAGSELVRIDYHQTLSELLRERYAKPWTDWNTKHGFLTRYQAHGSPGNLLDLYDAADIPETESFGTSRFSIPGLRIDPDYSIDQFGTPDPLAMKFASSAAHFSGKKLVSSETGTWLANHFKVSLSQVKPQIDELFTAGINHIFYHGSTYSPVQEPYPGWLFYASTNFGSTSHFAEHFSLLNKYVQRCQELLQNSKSDNDVLVYFPIHDLWATKAKSSGNVHLLEVHHVDRWLLDLPFGKLTQQLWKKGFGFDYVSDLQLSRLKLDGNGNLTSGNAVYKSLIIPVSTYMPEETLNELQRLAAKGAKIIFQNHFPEKATGYSTGPEKQSSFLDELTKLKKEKNVRVSDDFEKELIASGALRESFAEEGLTFIRKKTQDNKRLYFVANLGDHFKEGWVKVNITGAFEKLDALDEEASWEPLSRNGSSIYLKLLPGQSCFLRESVKDAGPEQHSIANKELEIKGNWNLQFLKGRPSIPATANLNELKTWTSLSDSAVYFSGTARYEIHFDCPDNVLKSGLKILDLGDVREVAAVKLNGKPIGTAWSIPFQLSISDKLKAKDNVLEIEVTNLSANYMRLRDTQKPDWKKFHDINIVDITYKKFDATKWEPMPSGLLGPVKILFR
;
A
#
# COMPACT_ATOMS: atom_id res chain seq x y z
N MET A 1 -5.88 -47.42 20.21
CA MET A 1 -5.77 -46.85 18.85
C MET A 1 -7.02 -46.11 18.34
N ARG A 2 -8.24 -46.34 18.86
CA ARG A 2 -9.46 -45.60 18.45
C ARG A 2 -9.72 -44.27 19.18
N LEU A 3 -9.03 -43.98 20.28
CA LEU A 3 -9.15 -42.70 21.01
C LEU A 3 -8.27 -41.57 20.44
N ILE A 4 -7.22 -41.90 19.67
CA ILE A 4 -6.29 -40.91 19.11
C ILE A 4 -6.82 -40.34 17.78
N LEU A 5 -7.65 -41.07 17.05
CA LEU A 5 -8.33 -40.54 15.85
C LEU A 5 -9.44 -39.53 16.19
N PHE A 6 -10.06 -39.61 17.37
CA PHE A 6 -11.09 -38.65 17.79
C PHE A 6 -10.49 -37.31 18.24
N LEU A 7 -9.25 -37.28 18.76
CA LEU A 7 -8.57 -36.03 19.12
C LEU A 7 -7.97 -35.28 17.91
N LEU A 8 -7.65 -35.99 16.82
CA LEU A 8 -7.18 -35.36 15.58
C LEU A 8 -8.29 -34.75 14.71
N LEU A 9 -9.56 -35.11 14.97
CA LEU A 9 -10.72 -34.49 14.32
C LEU A 9 -11.26 -33.25 15.04
N PHE A 10 -10.84 -33.00 16.30
CA PHE A 10 -11.22 -31.80 17.05
C PHE A 10 -10.18 -30.67 17.02
N LEU A 11 -8.99 -30.88 16.43
CA LEU A 11 -7.98 -29.83 16.22
C LEU A 11 -8.15 -29.05 14.90
N ASN A 12 -9.13 -29.42 14.06
CA ASN A 12 -9.54 -28.64 12.88
C ASN A 12 -10.86 -27.87 13.11
N GLY A 13 -11.36 -27.83 14.34
CA GLY A 13 -12.66 -27.26 14.69
C GLY A 13 -12.60 -25.89 15.35
N ALA A 14 -11.92 -24.91 14.74
CA ALA A 14 -12.10 -23.48 15.04
C ALA A 14 -11.42 -22.56 14.00
N LEU A 15 -11.40 -22.92 12.72
CA LEU A 15 -11.27 -21.90 11.66
C LEU A 15 -12.70 -21.46 11.35
N ALA A 16 -13.13 -20.43 12.06
CA ALA A 16 -14.46 -19.85 11.92
C ALA A 16 -14.73 -19.43 10.46
N ASN A 17 -16.02 -19.42 10.11
CA ASN A 17 -16.62 -19.20 8.79
C ASN A 17 -16.26 -17.87 8.10
N ALA A 18 -14.99 -17.57 7.87
CA ALA A 18 -14.59 -16.53 6.93
C ALA A 18 -14.95 -17.00 5.51
N GLN A 19 -15.57 -16.12 4.73
CA GLN A 19 -15.98 -16.43 3.36
C GLN A 19 -14.76 -16.92 2.56
N ALA A 20 -14.85 -18.11 1.97
CA ALA A 20 -13.80 -18.66 1.11
C ALA A 20 -13.85 -17.96 -0.26
N ILE A 21 -13.12 -16.86 -0.40
CA ILE A 21 -13.12 -16.00 -1.60
C ILE A 21 -11.70 -15.89 -2.13
N SER A 22 -11.56 -15.80 -3.44
CA SER A 22 -10.29 -15.40 -4.02
C SER A 22 -9.89 -13.99 -3.57
N THR A 23 -8.72 -13.88 -2.96
CA THR A 23 -8.08 -12.60 -2.61
C THR A 23 -7.15 -12.10 -3.70
N SER A 24 -7.06 -12.79 -4.84
CA SER A 24 -6.18 -12.38 -5.92
C SER A 24 -6.71 -11.16 -6.66
N LYS A 25 -8.00 -10.84 -6.62
CA LYS A 25 -8.52 -9.57 -7.16
C LYS A 25 -8.28 -8.39 -6.19
N PRO A 26 -8.12 -7.14 -6.67
CA PRO A 26 -8.07 -5.97 -5.78
C PRO A 26 -9.44 -5.68 -5.17
N TRP A 27 -9.44 -5.06 -4.00
CA TRP A 27 -10.65 -4.68 -3.27
C TRP A 27 -10.78 -3.15 -3.22
N THR A 28 -11.88 -2.62 -2.71
CA THR A 28 -12.08 -1.17 -2.60
C THR A 28 -12.74 -0.77 -1.29
N PHE A 29 -12.30 0.36 -0.74
CA PHE A 29 -12.99 1.06 0.34
C PHE A 29 -14.32 1.58 -0.21
N TRP A 30 -15.43 1.29 0.46
CA TRP A 30 -16.78 1.63 0.04
C TRP A 30 -17.46 2.55 1.05
N TRP A 31 -17.42 3.84 0.75
CA TRP A 31 -17.88 4.90 1.65
C TRP A 31 -19.41 4.96 1.68
N TRP A 32 -20.01 4.68 2.83
CA TRP A 32 -21.45 4.74 3.07
C TRP A 32 -21.81 6.05 3.77
N MET A 33 -22.14 7.08 2.99
CA MET A 33 -22.49 8.41 3.50
C MET A 33 -23.86 8.42 4.19
N GLY A 34 -23.90 8.77 5.47
CA GLY A 34 -25.08 8.68 6.33
C GLY A 34 -25.61 7.25 6.48
N SER A 35 -24.91 6.25 5.92
CA SER A 35 -25.49 4.98 5.51
C SER A 35 -26.84 5.12 4.79
N ALA A 36 -27.04 6.21 4.03
CA ALA A 36 -28.22 6.48 3.21
C ALA A 36 -28.19 5.61 1.93
N VAL A 37 -28.20 4.31 2.13
CA VAL A 37 -28.08 3.27 1.11
C VAL A 37 -29.33 2.41 1.07
N ASN A 38 -29.61 1.77 -0.06
CA ASN A 38 -30.73 0.84 -0.20
C ASN A 38 -30.30 -0.47 -0.89
N LYS A 39 -31.07 -1.54 -0.68
CA LYS A 39 -30.74 -2.88 -1.19
C LYS A 39 -30.60 -2.94 -2.72
N LYS A 40 -31.41 -2.18 -3.45
CA LYS A 40 -31.40 -2.16 -4.92
C LYS A 40 -30.09 -1.58 -5.44
N ASP A 41 -29.71 -0.40 -4.94
CA ASP A 41 -28.49 0.27 -5.36
C ASP A 41 -27.24 -0.46 -4.86
N ILE A 42 -27.29 -1.08 -3.67
CA ILE A 42 -26.24 -2.00 -3.19
C ILE A 42 -26.02 -3.12 -4.20
N THR A 43 -27.08 -3.81 -4.64
CA THR A 43 -26.99 -4.88 -5.64
C THR A 43 -26.38 -4.37 -6.95
N VAL A 44 -26.84 -3.24 -7.48
CA VAL A 44 -26.32 -2.66 -8.73
C VAL A 44 -24.83 -2.31 -8.62
N GLN A 45 -24.40 -1.71 -7.50
CA GLN A 45 -22.99 -1.36 -7.32
C GLN A 45 -22.10 -2.58 -7.14
N LEU A 46 -22.56 -3.62 -6.42
CA LEU A 46 -21.83 -4.89 -6.31
C LEU A 46 -21.70 -5.57 -7.68
N GLU A 47 -22.73 -5.55 -8.52
CA GLU A 47 -22.65 -6.05 -9.90
C GLU A 47 -21.65 -5.26 -10.75
N TYR A 48 -21.57 -3.93 -10.58
CA TYR A 48 -20.52 -3.11 -11.18
C TYR A 48 -19.12 -3.52 -10.68
N PHE A 49 -18.93 -3.70 -9.38
CA PHE A 49 -17.64 -4.12 -8.82
C PHE A 49 -17.22 -5.50 -9.36
N GLN A 50 -18.13 -6.46 -9.39
CA GLN A 50 -17.87 -7.77 -9.98
C GLN A 50 -17.47 -7.66 -11.46
N LYS A 51 -18.23 -6.90 -12.26
CA LYS A 51 -17.98 -6.71 -13.70
C LYS A 51 -16.65 -6.00 -13.97
N SER A 52 -16.29 -5.05 -13.12
CA SER A 52 -15.03 -4.32 -13.22
C SER A 52 -13.83 -5.11 -12.67
N GLY A 53 -14.02 -6.33 -12.15
CA GLY A 53 -12.93 -7.18 -11.68
C GLY A 53 -12.45 -6.89 -10.24
N VAL A 54 -13.20 -6.10 -9.47
CA VAL A 54 -13.00 -5.97 -8.02
C VAL A 54 -13.38 -7.30 -7.34
N GLY A 55 -12.64 -7.70 -6.31
CA GLY A 55 -12.83 -8.94 -5.56
C GLY A 55 -13.58 -8.79 -4.24
N GLY A 56 -13.78 -7.56 -3.79
CA GLY A 56 -14.51 -7.29 -2.57
C GLY A 56 -14.57 -5.80 -2.22
N VAL A 57 -15.43 -5.50 -1.27
CA VAL A 57 -15.70 -4.15 -0.77
C VAL A 57 -15.44 -4.10 0.73
N HIS A 58 -15.03 -2.94 1.21
CA HIS A 58 -14.90 -2.65 2.62
C HIS A 58 -15.88 -1.54 3.00
N ILE A 59 -16.92 -1.88 3.76
CA ILE A 59 -17.94 -0.91 4.17
C ILE A 59 -17.36 0.05 5.22
N ILE A 60 -17.41 1.34 4.92
CA ILE A 60 -16.99 2.40 5.84
C ILE A 60 -18.12 3.41 5.99
N PRO A 61 -18.91 3.35 7.08
CA PRO A 61 -19.94 4.33 7.36
C PRO A 61 -19.32 5.68 7.70
N ILE A 62 -19.77 6.74 7.04
CA ILE A 62 -19.31 8.12 7.28
C ILE A 62 -20.49 9.09 7.33
N TYR A 63 -20.19 10.38 7.56
CA TYR A 63 -21.13 11.50 7.59
C TYR A 63 -22.12 11.55 6.40
N GLU A 64 -23.19 12.33 6.56
CA GLU A 64 -24.34 12.38 5.65
C GLU A 64 -24.13 13.20 4.36
N VAL A 65 -25.09 13.08 3.43
CA VAL A 65 -25.23 13.96 2.27
C VAL A 65 -26.39 14.92 2.50
N LYS A 66 -26.19 16.21 2.22
CA LYS A 66 -27.20 17.27 2.35
C LYS A 66 -28.37 17.01 1.42
N GLY A 67 -29.58 17.04 1.96
CA GLY A 67 -30.82 16.71 1.27
C GLY A 67 -31.19 15.23 1.32
N TYR A 68 -30.35 14.38 1.91
CA TYR A 68 -30.58 12.93 2.05
C TYR A 68 -30.67 12.48 3.53
N GLU A 69 -30.71 13.41 4.49
CA GLU A 69 -30.73 13.11 5.93
C GLU A 69 -31.93 12.24 6.34
N SER A 70 -33.08 12.42 5.67
CA SER A 70 -34.28 11.58 5.90
C SER A 70 -34.10 10.11 5.49
N GLN A 71 -33.05 9.79 4.72
CA GLN A 71 -32.72 8.45 4.25
C GLN A 71 -31.56 7.83 5.05
N SER A 72 -30.92 8.59 5.94
CA SER A 72 -29.81 8.12 6.77
C SER A 72 -30.25 6.98 7.68
N VAL A 73 -29.38 5.99 7.83
CA VAL A 73 -29.63 4.81 8.66
C VAL A 73 -28.60 4.77 9.78
N PRO A 74 -28.97 5.06 11.03
CA PRO A 74 -28.00 5.12 12.11
C PRO A 74 -27.24 3.80 12.30
N PHE A 75 -25.95 3.93 12.56
CA PHE A 75 -24.99 2.83 12.67
C PHE A 75 -25.39 1.81 13.75
N LEU A 76 -25.25 0.52 13.42
CA LEU A 76 -25.63 -0.64 14.26
C LEU A 76 -27.11 -0.77 14.62
N THR A 77 -28.01 0.03 14.05
CA THR A 77 -29.46 -0.23 14.17
C THR A 77 -29.84 -1.54 13.47
N PRO A 78 -31.00 -2.15 13.80
CA PRO A 78 -31.49 -3.34 13.10
C PRO A 78 -31.61 -3.17 11.58
N GLN A 79 -32.02 -1.98 11.12
CA GLN A 79 -32.08 -1.65 9.69
C GLN A 79 -30.70 -1.61 9.05
N TRP A 80 -29.72 -0.97 9.72
CA TRP A 80 -28.33 -0.93 9.24
C TRP A 80 -27.75 -2.36 9.11
N LEU A 81 -27.99 -3.21 10.11
CA LEU A 81 -27.55 -4.60 10.10
C LEU A 81 -28.24 -5.44 9.02
N ASP A 82 -29.48 -5.12 8.63
CA ASP A 82 -30.16 -5.77 7.50
C ASP A 82 -29.53 -5.38 6.16
N LEU A 83 -29.09 -4.12 6.01
CA LEU A 83 -28.34 -3.67 4.84
C LEU A 83 -26.98 -4.39 4.74
N VAL A 84 -26.24 -4.51 5.84
CA VAL A 84 -24.97 -5.28 5.85
C VAL A 84 -25.18 -6.75 5.52
N GLN A 85 -26.19 -7.41 6.10
CA GLN A 85 -26.51 -8.80 5.75
C GLN A 85 -26.89 -8.95 4.27
N HIS A 86 -27.64 -7.99 3.70
CA HIS A 86 -27.92 -7.96 2.27
C HIS A 86 -26.63 -7.85 1.46
N THR A 87 -25.73 -6.93 1.81
CA THR A 87 -24.42 -6.77 1.16
C THR A 87 -23.60 -8.05 1.21
N VAL A 88 -23.54 -8.74 2.36
CA VAL A 88 -22.81 -10.01 2.50
C VAL A 88 -23.45 -11.13 1.65
N ARG A 89 -24.79 -11.22 1.60
CA ARG A 89 -25.48 -12.20 0.74
C ARG A 89 -25.23 -11.96 -0.74
N GLU A 90 -25.31 -10.71 -1.17
CA GLU A 90 -25.02 -10.32 -2.55
C GLU A 90 -23.53 -10.52 -2.88
N GLY A 91 -22.65 -10.24 -1.92
CA GLY A 91 -21.23 -10.54 -2.04
C GLY A 91 -21.00 -12.03 -2.30
N LYS A 92 -21.61 -12.91 -1.49
CA LYS A 92 -21.57 -14.37 -1.71
C LYS A 92 -22.13 -14.77 -3.07
N ARG A 93 -23.25 -14.17 -3.52
CA ARG A 93 -23.85 -14.42 -4.84
C ARG A 93 -22.90 -14.08 -5.99
N LEU A 94 -22.09 -13.04 -5.82
CA LEU A 94 -21.22 -12.47 -6.84
C LEU A 94 -19.74 -12.88 -6.72
N ASP A 95 -19.40 -13.74 -5.76
CA ASP A 95 -18.01 -14.06 -5.38
C ASP A 95 -17.18 -12.79 -5.04
N LEU A 96 -17.81 -11.88 -4.30
CA LEU A 96 -17.20 -10.69 -3.72
C LEU A 96 -17.13 -10.82 -2.20
N GLY A 97 -16.01 -10.37 -1.65
CA GLY A 97 -15.87 -10.26 -0.20
C GLY A 97 -16.37 -8.94 0.37
N VAL A 98 -16.68 -8.99 1.66
CA VAL A 98 -17.18 -7.85 2.40
C VAL A 98 -16.39 -7.74 3.69
N ASP A 99 -15.58 -6.69 3.81
CA ASP A 99 -14.93 -6.28 5.06
C ASP A 99 -15.71 -5.10 5.67
N LEU A 100 -15.52 -4.83 6.96
CA LEU A 100 -16.25 -3.79 7.68
C LEU A 100 -15.33 -3.04 8.66
N THR A 101 -15.43 -1.70 8.71
CA THR A 101 -14.79 -0.93 9.79
C THR A 101 -15.43 -1.25 11.14
N THR A 102 -14.60 -1.50 12.17
CA THR A 102 -15.10 -1.70 13.55
C THR A 102 -15.50 -0.37 14.19
N GLY A 103 -16.42 0.37 13.55
CA GLY A 103 -16.77 1.74 13.89
C GLY A 103 -17.32 2.50 12.70
N THR A 104 -17.31 3.83 12.79
CA THR A 104 -17.66 4.76 11.70
C THR A 104 -16.56 5.79 11.57
N GLY A 105 -16.22 6.24 10.37
CA GLY A 105 -15.05 7.10 10.19
C GLY A 105 -13.82 6.54 10.92
N TRP A 106 -13.06 7.40 11.58
CA TRP A 106 -11.86 7.04 12.35
C TRP A 106 -11.52 8.15 13.36
N PRO A 107 -10.71 7.88 14.41
CA PRO A 107 -10.32 6.57 14.94
C PRO A 107 -11.49 5.88 15.64
N PHE A 108 -11.25 4.71 16.26
CA PHE A 108 -12.26 4.06 17.08
C PHE A 108 -12.80 4.96 18.20
N GLY A 109 -14.12 5.05 18.25
CA GLY A 109 -14.85 5.85 19.20
C GLY A 109 -16.34 5.79 18.93
N GLY A 110 -17.13 6.42 19.79
CA GLY A 110 -18.58 6.42 19.62
C GLY A 110 -19.35 6.71 20.90
N PRO A 111 -20.68 6.56 20.86
CA PRO A 111 -21.57 7.01 21.93
C PRO A 111 -21.39 6.25 23.26
N ASN A 112 -20.81 5.05 23.23
CA ASN A 112 -20.50 4.26 24.42
C ASN A 112 -19.11 4.56 25.03
N VAL A 113 -18.34 5.48 24.44
CA VAL A 113 -17.07 5.96 25.02
C VAL A 113 -17.38 7.13 25.95
N THR A 114 -17.39 6.84 27.25
CA THR A 114 -17.56 7.87 28.30
C THR A 114 -16.30 8.75 28.41
N PRO A 115 -16.39 9.92 29.07
CA PRO A 115 -15.19 10.75 29.33
C PRO A 115 -14.04 10.02 30.02
N GLU A 116 -14.35 9.04 30.90
CA GLU A 116 -13.36 8.19 31.57
C GLU A 116 -12.59 7.30 30.58
N LEU A 117 -13.30 6.72 29.59
CA LEU A 117 -12.74 5.84 28.57
C LEU A 117 -12.18 6.61 27.36
N GLY A 118 -12.29 7.93 27.33
CA GLY A 118 -11.87 8.77 26.21
C GLY A 118 -10.38 9.10 26.28
N ALA A 119 -9.75 9.27 25.11
CA ALA A 119 -8.32 9.51 25.00
C ALA A 119 -7.83 10.73 25.80
N LYS A 120 -6.69 10.57 26.48
CA LYS A 120 -6.09 11.58 27.35
C LYS A 120 -4.72 12.02 26.88
N ASN A 121 -4.38 13.25 27.23
CA ASN A 121 -3.05 13.79 27.06
C ASN A 121 -2.45 14.23 28.39
N MET A 122 -1.13 14.26 28.42
CA MET A 122 -0.32 14.80 29.49
C MET A 122 0.46 16.01 28.98
N THR A 123 0.53 17.04 29.84
CA THR A 123 1.51 18.12 29.74
C THR A 123 2.33 18.21 31.02
N VAL A 124 3.59 18.61 30.89
CA VAL A 124 4.49 18.88 32.01
C VAL A 124 4.88 20.35 31.95
N LYS A 125 4.61 21.11 33.00
CA LYS A 125 5.00 22.53 33.13
C LYS A 125 5.55 22.77 34.52
N ASN A 126 6.71 23.43 34.63
CA ASN A 126 7.38 23.68 35.91
C ASN A 126 7.58 22.39 36.76
N ASN A 127 7.87 21.27 36.10
CA ASN A 127 7.98 19.94 36.72
C ASN A 127 6.67 19.42 37.38
N GLU A 128 5.52 20.00 37.03
CA GLU A 128 4.20 19.55 37.46
C GLU A 128 3.48 18.85 36.29
N LEU A 129 2.87 17.72 36.61
CA LEU A 129 2.08 16.91 35.70
C LEU A 129 0.65 17.43 35.60
N SER A 130 0.15 17.68 34.39
CA SER A 130 -1.27 18.00 34.15
C SER A 130 -1.83 17.06 33.09
N ILE A 131 -2.90 16.35 33.45
CA ILE A 131 -3.60 15.39 32.60
C ILE A 131 -4.91 16.03 32.15
N GLN A 132 -5.22 15.96 30.86
CA GLN A 132 -6.45 16.48 30.30
C GLN A 132 -7.05 15.49 29.31
N PRO A 133 -8.38 15.38 29.23
CA PRO A 133 -9.01 14.66 28.12
C PRO A 133 -8.68 15.40 26.82
N THR A 134 -8.34 14.66 25.76
CA THR A 134 -8.16 15.23 24.41
C THR A 134 -9.46 15.84 23.88
N LYS A 135 -10.60 15.32 24.37
CA LYS A 135 -11.97 15.63 23.90
C LYS A 135 -12.15 15.38 22.40
N GLN A 136 -11.23 14.63 21.78
CA GLN A 136 -11.32 14.30 20.37
C GLN A 136 -12.60 13.53 20.10
N LYS A 137 -13.32 13.94 19.06
CA LYS A 137 -14.47 13.22 18.53
C LYS A 137 -14.04 12.38 17.33
N VAL A 138 -14.73 11.27 17.12
CA VAL A 138 -14.59 10.46 15.90
C VAL A 138 -14.73 11.37 14.68
N LYS A 139 -13.73 11.36 13.80
CA LYS A 139 -13.76 12.14 12.56
C LYS A 139 -14.73 11.50 11.60
N ARG A 140 -15.47 12.33 10.85
CA ARG A 140 -16.29 11.88 9.72
C ARG A 140 -17.34 10.84 10.10
N ALA A 141 -17.77 10.80 11.37
CA ALA A 141 -18.67 9.80 11.90
C ALA A 141 -20.01 9.76 11.14
N ALA A 142 -20.56 8.57 10.98
CA ALA A 142 -21.93 8.39 10.50
C ALA A 142 -22.93 8.64 11.65
N PRO A 143 -24.20 8.91 11.35
CA PRO A 143 -25.26 8.96 12.36
C PRO A 143 -25.25 7.73 13.27
N GLY A 144 -25.29 7.92 14.59
CA GLY A 144 -25.20 6.85 15.60
C GLY A 144 -23.77 6.34 15.88
N GLY A 145 -22.77 6.88 15.19
CA GLY A 145 -21.35 6.61 15.37
C GLY A 145 -20.61 7.72 16.11
N GLU A 146 -21.25 8.85 16.38
CA GLU A 146 -20.62 10.02 16.99
C GLU A 146 -20.26 9.78 18.46
N GLY A 147 -19.10 10.27 18.89
CA GLY A 147 -18.69 10.18 20.28
C GLY A 147 -17.22 10.47 20.48
N LEU A 148 -16.74 10.27 21.70
CA LEU A 148 -15.33 10.44 22.02
C LEU A 148 -14.50 9.31 21.38
N VAL A 149 -13.28 9.66 20.97
CA VAL A 149 -12.26 8.67 20.62
C VAL A 149 -11.84 7.94 21.88
N LEU A 150 -11.79 6.60 21.79
CA LEU A 150 -11.41 5.76 22.93
C LEU A 150 -9.93 5.93 23.26
N ASP A 151 -9.59 5.86 24.54
CA ASP A 151 -8.20 5.88 25.00
C ASP A 151 -7.50 4.57 24.61
N PRO A 152 -6.51 4.63 23.70
CA PRO A 152 -5.84 3.43 23.22
C PRO A 152 -4.91 2.80 24.28
N PHE A 153 -4.61 3.49 25.38
CA PHE A 153 -3.76 2.99 26.46
C PHE A 153 -4.57 2.52 27.68
N HIS A 154 -5.88 2.75 27.70
CA HIS A 154 -6.73 2.44 28.85
C HIS A 154 -7.02 0.94 28.96
N ALA A 155 -6.92 0.40 30.19
CA ALA A 155 -6.97 -1.04 30.48
C ALA A 155 -8.24 -1.76 29.97
N THR A 156 -9.38 -1.07 29.91
CA THR A 156 -10.68 -1.68 29.54
C THR A 156 -11.43 -0.95 28.44
N ALA A 157 -10.86 0.12 27.85
CA ALA A 157 -11.60 0.94 26.88
C ALA A 157 -11.97 0.14 25.63
N MET A 158 -11.04 -0.64 25.07
CA MET A 158 -11.30 -1.49 23.91
C MET A 158 -12.41 -2.53 24.17
N SER A 159 -12.35 -3.28 25.28
CA SER A 159 -13.36 -4.29 25.57
C SER A 159 -14.75 -3.68 25.84
N ARG A 160 -14.81 -2.53 26.52
CA ARG A 160 -16.05 -1.77 26.71
C ARG A 160 -16.60 -1.22 25.40
N TYR A 161 -15.73 -0.71 24.53
CA TYR A 161 -16.09 -0.23 23.19
C TYR A 161 -16.76 -1.34 22.37
N LEU A 162 -16.21 -2.56 22.42
CA LEU A 162 -16.66 -3.71 21.62
C LEU A 162 -18.02 -4.31 22.06
N THR A 163 -18.50 -4.02 23.27
CA THR A 163 -19.79 -4.55 23.78
C THR A 163 -21.01 -4.22 22.90
N ARG A 164 -21.00 -3.08 22.21
CA ARG A 164 -22.07 -2.71 21.25
C ARG A 164 -22.06 -3.60 20.01
N PHE A 165 -20.90 -4.11 19.62
CA PHE A 165 -20.74 -5.00 18.47
C PHE A 165 -21.12 -6.44 18.84
N ASP A 166 -20.80 -6.91 20.05
CA ASP A 166 -21.30 -8.19 20.58
C ASP A 166 -22.83 -8.26 20.43
N SER A 167 -23.51 -7.20 20.88
CA SER A 167 -24.97 -7.10 20.83
C SER A 167 -25.51 -7.06 19.40
N ALA A 168 -24.83 -6.34 18.50
CA ALA A 168 -25.25 -6.17 17.12
C ALA A 168 -25.11 -7.47 16.29
N PHE A 169 -24.06 -8.26 16.53
CA PHE A 169 -23.72 -9.43 15.71
C PHE A 169 -24.13 -10.78 16.33
N ALA A 170 -24.53 -10.84 17.61
CA ALA A 170 -24.82 -12.08 18.35
C ALA A 170 -25.74 -13.12 17.67
N ARG A 171 -26.57 -12.72 16.69
CA ARG A 171 -27.52 -13.61 15.99
C ARG A 171 -27.52 -13.44 14.47
N LYS A 172 -26.46 -12.87 13.89
CA LYS A 172 -26.34 -12.65 12.45
C LYS A 172 -25.68 -13.85 11.79
N LYS A 173 -26.26 -14.32 10.67
CA LYS A 173 -25.76 -15.48 9.91
C LYS A 173 -24.78 -15.06 8.81
N ASP A 174 -25.05 -13.92 8.20
CA ASP A 174 -24.23 -13.36 7.13
C ASP A 174 -23.25 -12.35 7.72
N LEU A 175 -22.03 -12.81 7.98
CA LEU A 175 -20.96 -12.04 8.60
C LEU A 175 -19.97 -11.53 7.55
N PRO A 176 -19.45 -10.29 7.70
CA PRO A 176 -18.25 -9.84 6.98
C PRO A 176 -17.07 -10.80 7.17
N ARG A 177 -16.13 -10.80 6.22
CA ARG A 177 -14.90 -11.60 6.27
C ARG A 177 -13.92 -11.07 7.32
N SER A 178 -13.64 -9.77 7.27
CA SER A 178 -12.67 -9.10 8.14
C SER A 178 -13.24 -7.84 8.76
N MET A 179 -12.77 -7.54 9.96
CA MET A 179 -12.96 -6.27 10.63
C MET A 179 -11.70 -5.41 10.48
N TYR A 180 -11.93 -4.12 10.23
CA TYR A 180 -10.87 -3.16 9.93
C TYR A 180 -10.66 -2.16 11.07
N ASN A 181 -9.40 -1.80 11.27
CA ASN A 181 -8.94 -0.69 12.10
C ASN A 181 -8.01 0.21 11.26
N ASP A 182 -8.37 1.48 11.18
CA ASP A 182 -7.69 2.51 10.39
C ASP A 182 -6.38 2.96 11.03
N SER A 183 -5.61 3.76 10.29
CA SER A 183 -4.36 4.34 10.78
C SER A 183 -4.56 5.10 12.10
N TYR A 184 -3.52 5.16 12.91
CA TYR A 184 -3.60 5.78 14.22
C TYR A 184 -3.75 7.29 14.10
N GLU A 185 -4.93 7.79 14.45
CA GLU A 185 -5.24 9.23 14.49
C GLU A 185 -5.84 9.66 15.84
N ALA A 186 -5.48 8.99 16.95
CA ALA A 186 -5.86 9.43 18.30
C ALA A 186 -5.01 10.66 18.70
N TYR A 187 -5.35 11.81 18.14
CA TYR A 187 -4.56 13.04 18.19
C TYR A 187 -4.33 13.54 19.61
N GLY A 188 -3.05 13.73 19.92
CA GLY A 188 -2.59 14.16 21.23
C GLY A 188 -2.68 13.09 22.32
N ALA A 189 -3.22 11.90 22.02
CA ALA A 189 -3.29 10.81 23.00
C ALA A 189 -1.88 10.31 23.33
N ASN A 190 -1.46 10.51 24.58
CA ASN A 190 -0.14 10.13 25.07
C ASN A 190 -0.17 9.74 26.57
N TRP A 191 -1.34 9.44 27.14
CA TRP A 191 -1.51 9.16 28.56
C TRP A 191 -2.74 8.29 28.85
N THR A 192 -2.75 7.62 30.01
CA THR A 192 -3.89 6.92 30.64
C THR A 192 -3.82 7.12 32.17
N ASP A 193 -4.92 6.96 32.90
CA ASP A 193 -4.99 7.27 34.34
C ASP A 193 -4.00 6.44 35.17
N ASP A 194 -3.83 5.17 34.81
CA ASP A 194 -2.92 4.22 35.47
C ASP A 194 -1.49 4.25 34.89
N PHE A 195 -1.14 5.25 34.07
CA PHE A 195 0.15 5.27 33.37
C PHE A 195 1.34 5.29 34.34
N LEU A 196 1.29 6.08 35.43
CA LEU A 196 2.38 6.11 36.41
C LEU A 196 2.56 4.77 37.12
N GLU A 197 1.46 4.08 37.44
CA GLU A 197 1.50 2.77 38.09
C GLU A 197 2.10 1.72 37.15
N GLU A 198 1.64 1.69 35.90
CA GLU A 198 2.17 0.78 34.88
C GLU A 198 3.63 1.10 34.55
N PHE A 199 3.99 2.38 34.45
CA PHE A 199 5.36 2.81 34.25
C PHE A 199 6.26 2.30 35.38
N LYS A 200 5.90 2.56 36.64
CA LYS A 200 6.67 2.10 37.80
C LYS A 200 6.82 0.58 37.81
N LYS A 201 5.72 -0.13 37.57
CA LYS A 201 5.70 -1.61 37.51
C LYS A 201 6.64 -2.16 36.43
N ARG A 202 6.71 -1.49 35.28
CA ARG A 202 7.44 -1.97 34.09
C ARG A 202 8.90 -1.50 34.04
N ARG A 203 9.19 -0.32 34.57
CA ARG A 203 10.50 0.36 34.46
C ARG A 203 11.24 0.41 35.80
N GLY A 204 10.56 0.17 36.92
CA GLY A 204 11.15 0.05 38.25
C GLY A 204 11.42 1.36 38.98
N TYR A 205 10.89 2.50 38.51
CA TYR A 205 11.04 3.80 39.17
C TYR A 205 9.85 4.74 38.92
N GLU A 206 9.77 5.81 39.70
CA GLU A 206 8.70 6.81 39.62
C GLU A 206 8.97 7.82 38.48
N LEU A 207 8.12 7.82 37.45
CA LEU A 207 8.22 8.84 36.39
C LEU A 207 7.93 10.25 36.93
N GLY A 208 7.03 10.38 37.92
CA GLY A 208 6.66 11.66 38.52
C GLY A 208 7.84 12.42 39.14
N GLU A 209 8.84 11.70 39.66
CA GLU A 209 10.07 12.29 40.20
C GLU A 209 11.07 12.69 39.12
N ASN A 210 10.84 12.25 37.87
CA ASN A 210 11.75 12.36 36.74
C ASN A 210 11.15 13.14 35.55
N LEU A 211 10.07 13.90 35.76
CA LEU A 211 9.39 14.67 34.71
C LEU A 211 10.32 15.70 34.05
N ALA A 212 11.19 16.36 34.83
CA ALA A 212 12.19 17.29 34.30
C ALA A 212 13.13 16.62 33.29
N LEU A 213 13.51 15.36 33.50
CA LEU A 213 14.34 14.59 32.58
C LEU A 213 13.56 14.17 31.32
N LEU A 214 12.28 13.80 31.47
CA LEU A 214 11.42 13.47 30.34
C LEU A 214 11.30 14.65 29.36
N THR A 215 11.12 15.87 29.89
CA THR A 215 10.99 17.09 29.08
C THR A 215 12.30 17.80 28.75
N ASP A 216 13.44 17.29 29.24
CA ASP A 216 14.71 17.97 29.04
C ASP A 216 15.10 18.04 27.56
N SER A 217 15.46 19.26 27.15
CA SER A 217 15.99 19.54 25.81
C SER A 217 17.41 20.10 25.85
N THR A 218 18.06 20.10 27.02
CA THR A 218 19.40 20.69 27.22
C THR A 218 20.52 19.65 27.15
N GLY A 219 20.16 18.36 27.05
CA GLY A 219 21.12 17.26 27.01
C GLY A 219 21.52 16.79 28.41
N LYS A 220 20.65 16.98 29.41
CA LYS A 220 20.90 16.51 30.77
C LYS A 220 21.02 14.98 30.77
N ALA A 221 22.07 14.50 31.45
CA ALA A 221 22.34 13.07 31.58
C ALA A 221 21.11 12.33 32.12
N GLY A 222 20.78 11.18 31.51
CA GLY A 222 19.63 10.36 31.86
C GLY A 222 18.32 10.74 31.16
N SER A 223 18.22 11.93 30.55
CA SER A 223 17.00 12.35 29.82
C SER A 223 16.64 11.40 28.67
N GLU A 224 17.64 10.87 27.97
CA GLU A 224 17.48 9.92 26.87
C GLU A 224 16.85 8.60 27.36
N LEU A 225 17.33 8.07 28.49
CA LEU A 225 16.82 6.82 29.08
C LEU A 225 15.39 6.99 29.59
N VAL A 226 15.07 8.12 30.23
CA VAL A 226 13.70 8.41 30.68
C VAL A 226 12.75 8.55 29.47
N ARG A 227 13.18 9.18 28.38
CA ARG A 227 12.38 9.26 27.14
C ARG A 227 12.17 7.88 26.51
N ILE A 228 13.21 7.04 26.47
CA ILE A 228 13.11 5.65 26.00
C ILE A 228 12.06 4.90 26.83
N ASP A 229 12.18 4.91 28.15
CA ASP A 229 11.30 4.17 29.05
C ASP A 229 9.83 4.62 28.94
N TYR A 230 9.60 5.91 28.73
CA TYR A 230 8.27 6.49 28.52
C TYR A 230 7.63 5.99 27.22
N HIS A 231 8.34 6.10 26.10
CA HIS A 231 7.82 5.64 24.81
C HIS A 231 7.65 4.12 24.76
N GLN A 232 8.57 3.37 25.37
CA GLN A 232 8.46 1.92 25.47
C GLN A 232 7.20 1.53 26.25
N THR A 233 6.88 2.23 27.34
CA THR A 233 5.65 2.00 28.11
C THR A 233 4.40 2.27 27.25
N LEU A 234 4.35 3.38 26.51
CA LEU A 234 3.25 3.67 25.59
C LEU A 234 3.08 2.58 24.52
N SER A 235 4.19 2.15 23.90
CA SER A 235 4.21 1.10 22.88
C SER A 235 3.68 -0.23 23.41
N GLU A 236 4.10 -0.64 24.60
CA GLU A 236 3.63 -1.86 25.26
C GLU A 236 2.13 -1.80 25.58
N LEU A 237 1.66 -0.70 26.16
CA LEU A 237 0.25 -0.49 26.48
C LEU A 237 -0.63 -0.51 25.23
N LEU A 238 -0.21 0.16 24.16
CA LEU A 238 -0.95 0.18 22.89
C LEU A 238 -1.12 -1.23 22.32
N ARG A 239 -0.05 -2.04 22.33
CA ARG A 239 -0.11 -3.42 21.87
C ARG A 239 -1.01 -4.28 22.75
N GLU A 240 -0.88 -4.17 24.07
CA GLU A 240 -1.53 -5.05 25.05
C GLU A 240 -3.00 -4.69 25.34
N ARG A 241 -3.38 -3.42 25.20
CA ARG A 241 -4.70 -2.90 25.58
C ARG A 241 -5.56 -2.48 24.40
N TYR A 242 -4.97 -2.24 23.23
CA TYR A 242 -5.69 -1.84 22.02
C TYR A 242 -5.62 -2.91 20.94
N ALA A 243 -4.42 -3.18 20.38
CA ALA A 243 -4.29 -4.04 19.20
C ALA A 243 -4.65 -5.50 19.50
N LYS A 244 -4.03 -6.13 20.51
CA LYS A 244 -4.29 -7.55 20.84
C LYS A 244 -5.73 -7.80 21.30
N PRO A 245 -6.33 -7.03 22.23
CA PRO A 245 -7.70 -7.30 22.66
C PRO A 245 -8.71 -7.17 21.51
N TRP A 246 -8.48 -6.25 20.56
CA TRP A 246 -9.30 -6.14 19.36
C TRP A 246 -9.15 -7.37 18.45
N THR A 247 -7.93 -7.83 18.17
CA THR A 247 -7.72 -9.05 17.38
C THR A 247 -8.32 -10.29 18.05
N ASP A 248 -8.12 -10.45 19.36
CA ASP A 248 -8.65 -11.58 20.13
C ASP A 248 -10.19 -11.59 20.10
N TRP A 249 -10.82 -10.42 20.21
CA TRP A 249 -12.28 -10.28 20.09
C TRP A 249 -12.77 -10.69 18.69
N ASN A 250 -12.10 -10.25 17.63
CA ASN A 250 -12.47 -10.60 16.26
C ASN A 250 -12.34 -12.10 15.99
N THR A 251 -11.22 -12.69 16.42
CA THR A 251 -10.98 -14.14 16.31
C THR A 251 -12.09 -14.93 17.00
N LYS A 252 -12.48 -14.52 18.21
CA LYS A 252 -13.58 -15.15 18.96
C LYS A 252 -14.92 -15.10 18.22
N HIS A 253 -15.16 -14.06 17.42
CA HIS A 253 -16.39 -13.87 16.64
C HIS A 253 -16.30 -14.40 15.20
N GLY A 254 -15.15 -14.94 14.82
CA GLY A 254 -14.92 -15.53 13.50
C GLY A 254 -14.63 -14.53 12.38
N PHE A 255 -14.20 -13.34 12.74
CA PHE A 255 -13.68 -12.35 11.80
C PHE A 255 -12.16 -12.47 11.71
N LEU A 256 -11.62 -12.16 10.53
CA LEU A 256 -10.22 -11.76 10.40
C LEU A 256 -10.06 -10.29 10.87
N THR A 257 -8.83 -9.87 11.06
CA THR A 257 -8.46 -8.47 11.31
C THR A 257 -7.58 -7.90 10.21
N ARG A 258 -7.90 -6.68 9.76
CA ARG A 258 -7.07 -5.87 8.85
C ARG A 258 -6.70 -4.56 9.54
N TYR A 259 -5.41 -4.30 9.72
CA TYR A 259 -4.95 -3.24 10.62
C TYR A 259 -3.87 -2.34 10.01
N GLN A 260 -4.16 -1.05 9.94
CA GLN A 260 -3.18 0.01 9.71
C GLN A 260 -2.57 0.48 11.04
N ALA A 261 -1.41 -0.05 11.41
CA ALA A 261 -0.75 0.30 12.66
C ALA A 261 0.05 1.61 12.61
N HIS A 262 0.34 2.12 11.42
CA HIS A 262 1.14 3.32 11.22
C HIS A 262 0.46 4.59 11.74
N GLY A 263 1.25 5.65 11.92
CA GLY A 263 0.85 6.87 12.64
C GLY A 263 0.88 6.71 14.17
N SER A 264 1.03 5.49 14.69
CA SER A 264 1.03 5.24 16.13
C SER A 264 2.38 5.51 16.79
N PRO A 265 2.40 5.74 18.12
CA PRO A 265 3.65 5.86 18.88
C PRO A 265 4.29 4.52 19.26
N GLY A 266 3.72 3.39 18.81
CA GLY A 266 4.19 2.06 19.16
C GLY A 266 5.02 1.40 18.06
N ASN A 267 5.76 0.35 18.41
CA ASN A 267 6.56 -0.40 17.45
C ASN A 267 5.68 -1.03 16.35
N LEU A 268 5.79 -0.50 15.12
CA LEU A 268 4.93 -0.92 14.01
C LEU A 268 5.04 -2.41 13.71
N LEU A 269 6.22 -3.02 13.85
CA LEU A 269 6.40 -4.45 13.58
C LEU A 269 5.55 -5.29 14.53
N ASP A 270 5.52 -4.94 15.82
CA ASP A 270 4.75 -5.67 16.83
C ASP A 270 3.25 -5.46 16.70
N LEU A 271 2.84 -4.25 16.30
CA LEU A 271 1.45 -3.89 16.10
C LEU A 271 0.87 -4.55 14.84
N TYR A 272 1.60 -4.48 13.72
CA TYR A 272 1.23 -5.22 12.51
C TYR A 272 1.26 -6.73 12.75
N ASP A 273 2.18 -7.22 13.56
CA ASP A 273 2.24 -8.63 13.92
C ASP A 273 1.00 -9.10 14.70
N ALA A 274 0.31 -8.22 15.42
CA ALA A 274 -0.89 -8.55 16.18
C ALA A 274 -2.17 -8.77 15.33
N ALA A 275 -2.20 -8.41 14.05
CA ALA A 275 -3.38 -8.56 13.17
C ALA A 275 -3.31 -9.80 12.26
N ASP A 276 -4.40 -10.22 11.62
CA ASP A 276 -4.35 -11.31 10.61
C ASP A 276 -3.79 -10.81 9.27
N ILE A 277 -4.11 -9.57 8.93
CA ILE A 277 -3.70 -8.90 7.68
C ILE A 277 -3.11 -7.52 8.05
N PRO A 278 -1.77 -7.38 8.10
CA PRO A 278 -1.13 -6.08 8.18
C PRO A 278 -1.50 -5.23 6.97
N GLU A 279 -1.88 -3.97 7.19
CA GLU A 279 -2.21 -3.03 6.12
C GLU A 279 -1.32 -1.79 6.17
N THR A 280 -0.64 -1.48 5.08
CA THR A 280 0.04 -0.19 4.91
C THR A 280 -0.84 0.78 4.11
N GLU A 281 -0.26 1.89 3.69
CA GLU A 281 -0.94 2.89 2.88
C GLU A 281 0.03 3.48 1.86
N SER A 282 -0.48 3.79 0.68
CA SER A 282 0.15 4.66 -0.31
C SER A 282 -0.66 5.96 -0.41
N PHE A 283 -0.14 7.00 0.25
CA PHE A 283 -0.73 8.34 0.30
C PHE A 283 0.07 9.32 -0.56
N GLY A 284 -0.61 9.96 -1.50
CA GLY A 284 0.00 10.91 -2.42
C GLY A 284 0.66 10.23 -3.61
N THR A 285 1.44 11.00 -4.37
CA THR A 285 2.05 10.56 -5.62
C THR A 285 3.58 10.47 -5.51
N SER A 286 4.10 9.24 -5.65
CA SER A 286 5.53 9.00 -5.82
C SER A 286 6.07 9.70 -7.08
N ARG A 287 7.30 10.21 -6.99
CA ARG A 287 7.97 11.01 -8.03
C ARG A 287 8.85 10.13 -8.93
N PHE A 288 8.23 9.18 -9.64
CA PHE A 288 8.93 8.30 -10.57
C PHE A 288 9.49 9.06 -11.77
N SER A 289 10.70 8.72 -12.24
CA SER A 289 11.28 9.31 -13.45
C SER A 289 10.81 8.63 -14.74
N ILE A 290 9.57 8.12 -14.78
CA ILE A 290 9.00 7.45 -15.95
C ILE A 290 8.62 8.51 -17.01
N PRO A 291 9.18 8.47 -18.24
CA PRO A 291 8.83 9.42 -19.29
C PRO A 291 7.34 9.38 -19.62
N GLY A 292 6.70 10.54 -19.63
CA GLY A 292 5.27 10.69 -19.90
C GLY A 292 4.36 10.50 -18.68
N LEU A 293 4.87 10.04 -17.53
CA LEU A 293 4.09 9.96 -16.30
C LEU A 293 3.71 11.38 -15.85
N ARG A 294 2.42 11.56 -15.57
CA ARG A 294 1.86 12.86 -15.22
C ARG A 294 1.76 12.97 -13.71
N ILE A 295 2.05 14.15 -13.20
CA ILE A 295 1.99 14.46 -11.77
C ILE A 295 1.19 15.74 -11.62
N ASP A 296 0.26 15.76 -10.66
CA ASP A 296 -0.50 16.99 -10.40
C ASP A 296 0.44 18.03 -9.78
N PRO A 297 0.66 19.18 -10.44
CA PRO A 297 1.55 20.22 -9.92
C PRO A 297 1.06 20.82 -8.60
N ASP A 298 -0.23 20.66 -8.28
CA ASP A 298 -0.84 21.17 -7.05
C ASP A 298 -0.48 20.31 -5.81
N TYR A 299 0.08 19.11 -5.98
CA TYR A 299 0.45 18.24 -4.85
C TYR A 299 1.67 18.79 -4.08
N SER A 300 1.49 19.08 -2.79
CA SER A 300 2.55 19.56 -1.90
C SER A 300 3.20 18.43 -1.11
N ILE A 301 4.47 18.15 -1.42
CA ILE A 301 5.30 17.21 -0.65
C ILE A 301 5.56 17.75 0.76
N ASP A 302 5.73 19.06 0.93
CA ASP A 302 5.99 19.60 2.27
C ASP A 302 4.79 19.39 3.22
N GLN A 303 3.58 19.47 2.68
CA GLN A 303 2.36 19.28 3.46
C GLN A 303 2.07 17.80 3.73
N PHE A 304 2.18 16.96 2.71
CA PHE A 304 1.69 15.58 2.75
C PHE A 304 2.78 14.53 2.71
N GLY A 305 4.02 14.90 2.40
CA GLY A 305 5.12 13.99 2.22
C GLY A 305 5.03 13.17 0.92
N THR A 306 5.75 12.05 0.86
CA THR A 306 5.80 11.16 -0.32
C THR A 306 5.73 9.71 0.17
N PRO A 307 5.02 8.80 -0.54
CA PRO A 307 5.10 7.38 -0.25
C PRO A 307 6.56 6.89 -0.29
N ASP A 308 6.93 6.00 0.63
CA ASP A 308 8.27 5.38 0.63
C ASP A 308 8.16 3.86 0.85
N PRO A 309 8.75 3.03 -0.04
CA PRO A 309 8.69 1.58 0.09
C PRO A 309 9.32 1.07 1.39
N LEU A 310 10.29 1.77 1.98
CA LEU A 310 10.91 1.36 3.25
C LEU A 310 9.96 1.47 4.43
N ALA A 311 8.97 2.37 4.40
CA ALA A 311 7.91 2.42 5.39
C ALA A 311 6.86 1.32 5.14
N MET A 312 6.48 1.10 3.88
CA MET A 312 5.57 0.00 3.49
C MET A 312 6.10 -1.37 3.93
N LYS A 313 7.43 -1.53 3.92
CA LYS A 313 8.11 -2.76 4.39
C LYS A 313 7.88 -3.10 5.85
N PHE A 314 7.43 -2.19 6.72
CA PHE A 314 7.06 -2.56 8.09
C PHE A 314 5.89 -3.55 8.10
N ALA A 315 4.87 -3.34 7.26
CA ALA A 315 3.73 -4.24 7.16
C ALA A 315 4.13 -5.59 6.52
N SER A 316 4.90 -5.56 5.42
CA SER A 316 5.33 -6.79 4.74
C SER A 316 6.34 -7.59 5.56
N SER A 317 7.24 -6.95 6.30
CA SER A 317 8.18 -7.62 7.21
C SER A 317 7.45 -8.36 8.33
N ALA A 318 6.45 -7.73 8.96
CA ALA A 318 5.62 -8.40 9.98
C ALA A 318 4.83 -9.58 9.39
N ALA A 319 4.29 -9.43 8.17
CA ALA A 319 3.59 -10.51 7.48
C ALA A 319 4.52 -11.68 7.14
N HIS A 320 5.69 -11.42 6.56
CA HIS A 320 6.68 -12.43 6.23
C HIS A 320 7.18 -13.16 7.48
N PHE A 321 7.54 -12.41 8.52
CA PHE A 321 8.06 -12.94 9.78
C PHE A 321 7.07 -13.92 10.43
N SER A 322 5.78 -13.58 10.46
CA SER A 322 4.75 -14.45 11.06
C SER A 322 4.09 -15.42 10.09
N GLY A 323 4.55 -15.48 8.84
CA GLY A 323 4.02 -16.40 7.83
C GLY A 323 2.59 -16.08 7.40
N LYS A 324 2.16 -14.82 7.52
CA LYS A 324 0.84 -14.36 7.08
C LYS A 324 0.77 -14.37 5.55
N LYS A 325 -0.36 -14.84 5.02
CA LYS A 325 -0.55 -14.95 3.56
C LYS A 325 -0.72 -13.59 2.88
N LEU A 326 -1.45 -12.69 3.55
CA LEU A 326 -1.85 -11.40 3.00
C LEU A 326 -1.17 -10.27 3.75
N VAL A 327 -0.73 -9.29 2.97
CA VAL A 327 -0.36 -7.97 3.43
C VAL A 327 -0.99 -6.98 2.45
N SER A 328 -1.81 -6.09 2.99
CA SER A 328 -2.64 -5.20 2.19
C SER A 328 -2.15 -3.76 2.20
N SER A 329 -2.72 -2.95 1.31
CA SER A 329 -2.49 -1.51 1.29
C SER A 329 -3.74 -0.77 0.90
N GLU A 330 -4.07 0.27 1.67
CA GLU A 330 -4.86 1.38 1.15
C GLU A 330 -4.07 2.05 0.03
N THR A 331 -4.70 2.24 -1.13
CA THR A 331 -3.98 2.55 -2.38
C THR A 331 -4.68 3.65 -3.18
N GLY A 332 -3.92 4.66 -3.58
CA GLY A 332 -4.35 5.69 -4.53
C GLY A 332 -4.99 6.91 -3.89
N THR A 333 -4.80 7.11 -2.59
CA THR A 333 -5.24 8.29 -1.85
C THR A 333 -4.44 9.51 -2.31
N TRP A 334 -5.10 10.59 -2.75
CA TRP A 334 -4.46 11.84 -3.16
C TRP A 334 -3.38 11.76 -4.27
N LEU A 335 -3.51 10.84 -5.24
CA LEU A 335 -2.59 10.78 -6.39
C LEU A 335 -2.59 12.07 -7.25
N ALA A 336 -3.77 12.66 -7.40
CA ALA A 336 -4.02 13.95 -8.04
C ALA A 336 -5.37 14.48 -7.53
N ASN A 337 -5.77 15.70 -7.90
CA ASN A 337 -7.14 16.15 -7.66
C ASN A 337 -8.16 15.15 -8.22
N HIS A 338 -9.35 15.05 -7.59
CA HIS A 338 -10.42 14.06 -7.89
C HIS A 338 -10.61 13.68 -9.35
N PHE A 339 -10.64 14.67 -10.24
CA PHE A 339 -10.97 14.49 -11.66
C PHE A 339 -9.75 14.48 -12.58
N LYS A 340 -8.54 14.45 -12.00
CA LYS A 340 -7.25 14.50 -12.68
C LYS A 340 -6.47 13.17 -12.62
N VAL A 341 -6.98 12.13 -11.95
CA VAL A 341 -6.28 10.85 -11.77
C VAL A 341 -6.49 9.91 -12.98
N SER A 342 -5.44 9.34 -13.54
CA SER A 342 -5.49 8.35 -14.64
C SER A 342 -5.08 6.94 -14.18
N LEU A 343 -5.50 5.90 -14.92
CA LEU A 343 -5.02 4.53 -14.66
C LEU A 343 -3.50 4.40 -14.86
N SER A 344 -2.92 5.19 -15.78
CA SER A 344 -1.47 5.26 -16.01
C SER A 344 -0.68 5.83 -14.83
N GLN A 345 -1.32 6.60 -13.94
CA GLN A 345 -0.74 7.05 -12.67
C GLN A 345 -0.87 6.01 -11.55
N VAL A 346 -1.98 5.27 -11.54
CA VAL A 346 -2.24 4.27 -10.48
C VAL A 346 -1.32 3.06 -10.59
N LYS A 347 -1.04 2.57 -11.82
CA LYS A 347 -0.25 1.35 -12.01
C LYS A 347 1.16 1.43 -11.40
N PRO A 348 2.01 2.45 -11.67
CA PRO A 348 3.35 2.52 -11.07
C PRO A 348 3.34 2.56 -9.54
N GLN A 349 2.32 3.16 -8.94
CA GLN A 349 2.17 3.18 -7.47
C GLN A 349 1.89 1.78 -6.91
N ILE A 350 1.11 0.96 -7.62
CA ILE A 350 0.88 -0.44 -7.27
C ILE A 350 2.14 -1.28 -7.48
N ASP A 351 2.89 -1.02 -8.54
CA ASP A 351 4.15 -1.73 -8.80
C ASP A 351 5.15 -1.49 -7.65
N GLU A 352 5.27 -0.25 -7.15
CA GLU A 352 6.07 0.09 -5.97
C GLU A 352 5.62 -0.72 -4.73
N LEU A 353 4.31 -0.76 -4.46
CA LEU A 353 3.74 -1.56 -3.37
C LEU A 353 4.08 -3.05 -3.50
N PHE A 354 3.97 -3.63 -4.69
CA PHE A 354 4.33 -5.02 -4.94
C PHE A 354 5.82 -5.29 -4.67
N THR A 355 6.72 -4.38 -5.07
CA THR A 355 8.16 -4.51 -4.77
C THR A 355 8.46 -4.36 -3.27
N ALA A 356 7.65 -3.60 -2.53
CA ALA A 356 7.73 -3.51 -1.06
C ALA A 356 7.17 -4.76 -0.34
N GLY A 357 6.55 -5.68 -1.08
CA GLY A 357 6.04 -6.96 -0.57
C GLY A 357 4.54 -7.01 -0.32
N ILE A 358 3.81 -5.93 -0.62
CA ILE A 358 2.35 -5.90 -0.58
C ILE A 358 1.80 -6.86 -1.62
N ASN A 359 0.70 -7.56 -1.31
CA ASN A 359 0.08 -8.50 -2.24
C ASN A 359 -1.46 -8.46 -2.22
N HIS A 360 -2.08 -7.50 -1.55
CA HIS A 360 -3.54 -7.34 -1.51
C HIS A 360 -3.96 -5.85 -1.50
N ILE A 361 -4.20 -5.29 -2.69
CA ILE A 361 -4.54 -3.89 -2.94
C ILE A 361 -5.98 -3.61 -2.54
N PHE A 362 -6.17 -2.52 -1.79
CA PHE A 362 -7.45 -1.89 -1.54
C PHE A 362 -7.46 -0.46 -2.08
N TYR A 363 -8.30 -0.18 -3.08
CA TYR A 363 -8.44 1.16 -3.61
C TYR A 363 -9.14 2.09 -2.62
N HIS A 364 -8.56 3.27 -2.38
CA HIS A 364 -9.16 4.37 -1.64
C HIS A 364 -9.61 5.48 -2.62
N GLY A 365 -10.88 5.53 -3.03
CA GLY A 365 -11.92 4.53 -2.78
C GLY A 365 -13.08 4.64 -3.75
N SER A 366 -14.13 3.87 -3.51
CA SER A 366 -15.37 3.91 -4.28
C SER A 366 -16.46 4.48 -3.39
N THR A 367 -16.96 5.68 -3.66
CA THR A 367 -18.04 6.24 -2.82
C THR A 367 -19.37 5.64 -3.25
N TYR A 368 -20.21 5.21 -2.31
CA TYR A 368 -21.58 4.84 -2.63
C TYR A 368 -22.28 6.05 -3.26
N SER A 369 -22.88 5.88 -4.43
CA SER A 369 -23.71 6.90 -5.06
C SER A 369 -25.04 6.28 -5.50
N PRO A 370 -26.20 6.87 -5.16
CA PRO A 370 -27.48 6.43 -5.68
C PRO A 370 -27.46 6.37 -7.21
N VAL A 371 -28.10 5.35 -7.80
CA VAL A 371 -28.05 5.11 -9.27
C VAL A 371 -28.62 6.30 -10.06
N GLN A 372 -29.57 7.01 -9.47
CA GLN A 372 -30.23 8.18 -10.07
C GLN A 372 -29.50 9.51 -9.83
N GLU A 373 -28.42 9.52 -9.03
CA GLU A 373 -27.67 10.74 -8.75
C GLU A 373 -26.93 11.21 -10.01
N PRO A 374 -27.11 12.47 -10.45
CA PRO A 374 -26.40 13.00 -11.61
C PRO A 374 -24.89 12.99 -11.41
N TYR A 375 -24.15 12.91 -12.52
CA TYR A 375 -22.70 13.02 -12.48
C TYR A 375 -22.24 14.31 -11.78
N PRO A 376 -21.23 14.25 -10.88
CA PRO A 376 -20.29 13.14 -10.64
C PRO A 376 -20.75 12.07 -9.63
N GLY A 377 -22.00 12.09 -9.20
CA GLY A 377 -22.46 11.24 -8.11
C GLY A 377 -22.00 11.75 -6.75
N TRP A 378 -22.13 10.90 -5.74
CA TRP A 378 -21.52 11.15 -4.43
C TRP A 378 -20.02 10.88 -4.45
N LEU A 379 -19.27 11.70 -3.73
CA LEU A 379 -17.81 11.63 -3.69
C LEU A 379 -17.33 11.79 -2.25
N PHE A 380 -16.43 10.92 -1.84
CA PHE A 380 -15.61 11.12 -0.66
C PHE A 380 -14.75 12.38 -0.82
N TYR A 381 -14.39 13.01 0.30
CA TYR A 381 -13.70 14.30 0.24
C TYR A 381 -12.34 14.21 -0.44
N ALA A 382 -11.64 13.08 -0.29
CA ALA A 382 -10.33 12.81 -0.85
C ALA A 382 -10.41 12.01 -2.14
N SER A 383 -9.52 12.32 -3.09
CA SER A 383 -9.31 11.47 -4.26
C SER A 383 -8.66 10.15 -3.83
N THR A 384 -8.81 9.05 -4.55
CA THR A 384 -9.32 8.90 -5.93
C THR A 384 -10.71 8.27 -5.96
N ASN A 385 -11.54 8.60 -6.97
CA ASN A 385 -12.83 7.91 -7.18
C ASN A 385 -12.67 6.69 -8.11
N PHE A 386 -12.84 5.49 -7.56
CA PHE A 386 -12.85 4.21 -8.30
C PHE A 386 -14.27 3.64 -8.52
N GLY A 387 -15.30 4.36 -8.06
CA GLY A 387 -16.70 3.97 -8.19
C GLY A 387 -17.23 4.03 -9.63
N SER A 388 -18.50 3.63 -9.81
CA SER A 388 -19.17 3.57 -11.11
C SER A 388 -19.34 4.93 -11.80
N THR A 389 -19.17 6.03 -11.06
CA THR A 389 -19.21 7.40 -11.59
C THR A 389 -17.84 7.95 -11.97
N SER A 390 -16.76 7.18 -11.83
CA SER A 390 -15.42 7.58 -12.25
C SER A 390 -15.33 7.77 -13.77
N HIS A 391 -14.49 8.70 -14.23
CA HIS A 391 -14.23 8.91 -15.67
C HIS A 391 -13.54 7.73 -16.34
N PHE A 392 -12.92 6.82 -15.58
CA PHE A 392 -12.33 5.59 -16.11
C PHE A 392 -13.16 4.34 -15.79
N ALA A 393 -14.41 4.46 -15.30
CA ALA A 393 -15.23 3.33 -14.87
C ALA A 393 -15.37 2.22 -15.94
N GLU A 394 -15.48 2.60 -17.22
CA GLU A 394 -15.58 1.64 -18.34
C GLU A 394 -14.27 0.87 -18.60
N HIS A 395 -13.14 1.42 -18.19
CA HIS A 395 -11.80 0.86 -18.40
C HIS A 395 -11.19 0.26 -17.12
N PHE A 396 -11.88 0.37 -15.99
CA PHE A 396 -11.33 -0.02 -14.69
C PHE A 396 -10.95 -1.50 -14.61
N SER A 397 -11.63 -2.36 -15.36
CA SER A 397 -11.29 -3.79 -15.47
C SER A 397 -9.90 -4.06 -16.02
N LEU A 398 -9.33 -3.15 -16.82
CA LEU A 398 -7.97 -3.31 -17.36
C LEU A 398 -6.93 -3.33 -16.24
N LEU A 399 -7.03 -2.36 -15.33
CA LEU A 399 -6.18 -2.31 -14.14
C LEU A 399 -6.41 -3.51 -13.23
N ASN A 400 -7.67 -3.87 -12.97
CA ASN A 400 -7.99 -4.95 -12.04
C ASN A 400 -7.53 -6.32 -12.54
N LYS A 401 -7.53 -6.58 -13.85
CA LYS A 401 -6.95 -7.81 -14.43
C LYS A 401 -5.43 -7.86 -14.31
N TYR A 402 -4.74 -6.72 -14.48
CA TYR A 402 -3.29 -6.62 -14.23
C TYR A 402 -2.99 -6.95 -12.76
N VAL A 403 -3.66 -6.25 -11.83
CA VAL A 403 -3.51 -6.46 -10.39
C VAL A 403 -3.83 -7.89 -10.00
N GLN A 404 -4.88 -8.48 -10.59
CA GLN A 404 -5.27 -9.85 -10.29
C GLN A 404 -4.15 -10.85 -10.56
N ARG A 405 -3.54 -10.76 -11.74
CA ARG A 405 -2.45 -11.65 -12.16
C ARG A 405 -1.21 -11.49 -11.29
N CYS A 406 -0.86 -10.24 -10.94
CA CYS A 406 0.26 -9.97 -10.05
C CYS A 406 0.01 -10.55 -8.65
N GLN A 407 -1.14 -10.26 -8.05
CA GLN A 407 -1.47 -10.75 -6.71
C GLN A 407 -1.58 -12.27 -6.66
N GLU A 408 -2.09 -12.93 -7.70
CA GLU A 408 -2.15 -14.39 -7.75
C GLU A 408 -0.77 -15.02 -7.61
N LEU A 409 0.24 -14.51 -8.34
CA LEU A 409 1.61 -15.01 -8.24
C LEU A 409 2.28 -14.62 -6.91
N LEU A 410 2.05 -13.40 -6.42
CA LEU A 410 2.65 -12.89 -5.17
C LEU A 410 2.03 -13.52 -3.90
N GLN A 411 0.75 -13.91 -3.93
CA GLN A 411 0.06 -14.58 -2.82
C GLN A 411 0.32 -16.10 -2.80
N ASN A 412 0.63 -16.70 -3.95
CA ASN A 412 0.97 -18.13 -4.07
C ASN A 412 2.48 -18.41 -4.00
N SER A 413 3.25 -17.47 -3.50
CA SER A 413 4.70 -17.57 -3.29
C SER A 413 5.09 -17.11 -1.88
N LYS A 414 6.27 -17.51 -1.43
CA LYS A 414 6.83 -17.20 -0.11
C LYS A 414 7.93 -16.14 -0.25
N SER A 415 8.16 -15.36 0.80
CA SER A 415 9.30 -14.44 0.86
C SER A 415 10.62 -15.21 0.65
N ASP A 416 11.55 -14.61 -0.09
CA ASP A 416 12.92 -15.12 -0.28
C ASP A 416 13.96 -14.06 0.07
N ASN A 417 13.69 -13.28 1.13
CA ASN A 417 14.61 -12.28 1.67
C ASN A 417 15.72 -12.96 2.49
N ASP A 418 16.97 -12.59 2.26
CA ASP A 418 18.12 -13.21 2.92
C ASP A 418 18.51 -12.50 4.22
N VAL A 419 18.12 -11.25 4.41
CA VAL A 419 18.64 -10.39 5.49
C VAL A 419 17.52 -9.98 6.43
N LEU A 420 17.72 -10.16 7.74
CA LEU A 420 16.93 -9.46 8.75
C LEU A 420 17.66 -8.20 9.18
N VAL A 421 16.97 -7.07 9.23
CA VAL A 421 17.49 -5.81 9.77
C VAL A 421 16.79 -5.53 11.10
N TYR A 422 17.56 -5.47 12.19
CA TYR A 422 17.02 -5.07 13.48
C TYR A 422 16.57 -3.61 13.43
N PHE A 423 15.36 -3.33 13.94
CA PHE A 423 14.83 -1.97 14.07
C PHE A 423 15.19 -1.39 15.45
N PRO A 424 16.20 -0.51 15.57
CA PRO A 424 16.65 0.05 16.84
C PRO A 424 15.74 1.18 17.31
N ILE A 425 14.49 0.87 17.65
CA ILE A 425 13.47 1.87 18.01
C ILE A 425 13.87 2.72 19.23
N HIS A 426 14.72 2.18 20.12
CA HIS A 426 15.23 2.86 21.30
C HIS A 426 16.09 4.08 20.94
N ASP A 427 16.87 4.02 19.85
CA ASP A 427 17.62 5.18 19.35
C ASP A 427 16.69 6.30 18.88
N LEU A 428 15.55 5.95 18.25
CA LEU A 428 14.52 6.94 17.92
C LEU A 428 13.94 7.56 19.19
N TRP A 429 13.52 6.74 20.16
CA TRP A 429 12.91 7.21 21.41
C TRP A 429 13.86 8.01 22.30
N ALA A 430 15.18 7.82 22.17
CA ALA A 430 16.19 8.65 22.82
C ALA A 430 16.16 10.11 22.33
N THR A 431 15.73 10.34 21.08
CA THR A 431 15.64 11.67 20.47
C THR A 431 14.36 12.40 20.84
N LYS A 432 14.34 13.70 20.59
CA LYS A 432 13.12 14.51 20.69
C LYS A 432 12.17 14.17 19.54
N ALA A 433 10.90 13.94 19.88
CA ALA A 433 9.84 13.77 18.88
C ALA A 433 9.69 15.02 18.00
N LYS A 434 9.66 14.79 16.68
CA LYS A 434 9.35 15.82 15.67
C LYS A 434 7.84 15.96 15.40
N SER A 435 7.03 15.06 15.96
CA SER A 435 5.57 15.00 15.82
C SER A 435 4.83 15.60 17.03
N SER A 436 3.51 15.73 16.92
CA SER A 436 2.66 16.32 17.96
C SER A 436 2.66 15.53 19.28
N GLY A 437 2.35 16.19 20.39
CA GLY A 437 2.20 15.53 21.70
C GLY A 437 3.50 15.03 22.34
N ASN A 438 4.67 15.47 21.84
CA ASN A 438 6.00 15.02 22.28
C ASN A 438 6.17 13.48 22.24
N VAL A 439 5.48 12.82 21.31
CA VAL A 439 5.61 11.39 21.03
C VAL A 439 5.98 11.18 19.57
N HIS A 440 6.79 10.18 19.26
CA HIS A 440 7.18 9.82 17.89
C HIS A 440 6.03 9.11 17.17
N LEU A 441 5.30 9.80 16.29
CA LEU A 441 4.25 9.22 15.45
C LEU A 441 4.89 8.65 14.18
N LEU A 442 4.78 7.33 13.98
CA LEU A 442 5.46 6.62 12.89
C LEU A 442 4.59 6.64 11.61
N GLU A 443 4.45 7.82 11.01
CA GLU A 443 3.62 8.10 9.83
C GLU A 443 4.23 7.52 8.54
N VAL A 444 3.41 7.04 7.60
CA VAL A 444 3.89 6.51 6.29
C VAL A 444 4.27 7.59 5.28
N HIS A 445 3.81 8.82 5.50
CA HIS A 445 3.93 9.89 4.53
C HIS A 445 4.99 10.94 4.94
N HIS A 446 5.27 11.13 6.25
CA HIS A 446 6.39 11.93 6.77
C HIS A 446 7.52 11.06 7.35
N VAL A 447 8.03 10.14 6.54
CA VAL A 447 9.08 9.18 6.94
C VAL A 447 10.43 9.84 7.22
N ASP A 448 10.65 11.05 6.72
CA ASP A 448 11.80 11.91 7.06
C ASP A 448 11.87 12.25 8.56
N ARG A 449 10.72 12.26 9.25
CA ARG A 449 10.66 12.64 10.66
C ARG A 449 11.21 11.58 11.60
N TRP A 450 11.13 10.30 11.23
CA TRP A 450 11.41 9.19 12.14
C TRP A 450 12.23 8.05 11.53
N LEU A 451 12.23 7.86 10.20
CA LEU A 451 12.84 6.71 9.53
C LEU A 451 14.15 7.08 8.84
N LEU A 452 14.09 7.97 7.84
CA LEU A 452 15.15 8.11 6.83
C LEU A 452 16.46 8.69 7.38
N ASP A 453 16.38 9.59 8.37
CA ASP A 453 17.56 10.23 8.96
C ASP A 453 18.32 9.32 9.94
N LEU A 454 17.65 8.29 10.49
CA LEU A 454 18.26 7.34 11.41
C LEU A 454 19.30 6.46 10.68
N PRO A 455 20.32 5.94 11.40
CA PRO A 455 21.23 4.97 10.82
C PRO A 455 20.52 3.75 10.22
N PHE A 456 19.42 3.30 10.84
CA PHE A 456 18.54 2.27 10.28
C PHE A 456 17.96 2.65 8.91
N GLY A 457 17.41 3.86 8.75
CA GLY A 457 16.89 4.34 7.47
C GLY A 457 17.98 4.41 6.39
N LYS A 458 19.16 4.93 6.75
CA LYS A 458 20.30 5.00 5.83
C LYS A 458 20.79 3.63 5.39
N LEU A 459 20.92 2.67 6.32
CA LEU A 459 21.30 1.30 5.99
C LEU A 459 20.27 0.65 5.06
N THR A 460 18.98 0.75 5.38
CA THR A 460 17.91 0.12 4.59
C THR A 460 17.77 0.74 3.20
N GLN A 461 17.97 2.06 3.06
CA GLN A 461 18.12 2.72 1.75
C GLN A 461 19.29 2.17 0.95
N GLN A 462 20.43 1.93 1.59
CA GLN A 462 21.61 1.35 0.91
C GLN A 462 21.37 -0.11 0.51
N LEU A 463 20.74 -0.92 1.37
CA LEU A 463 20.38 -2.31 1.05
C LEU A 463 19.42 -2.38 -0.14
N TRP A 464 18.39 -1.52 -0.15
CA TRP A 464 17.44 -1.41 -1.26
C TRP A 464 18.14 -1.03 -2.56
N LYS A 465 18.92 0.05 -2.56
CA LYS A 465 19.67 0.53 -3.75
C LYS A 465 20.73 -0.45 -4.24
N LYS A 466 21.29 -1.29 -3.37
CA LYS A 466 22.30 -2.28 -3.73
C LYS A 466 21.71 -3.62 -4.18
N GLY A 467 20.40 -3.83 -4.02
CA GLY A 467 19.71 -5.04 -4.48
C GLY A 467 19.73 -6.20 -3.48
N PHE A 468 19.77 -5.92 -2.18
CA PHE A 468 19.58 -6.94 -1.14
C PHE A 468 18.09 -7.13 -0.82
N GLY A 469 17.64 -8.38 -0.72
CA GLY A 469 16.32 -8.72 -0.19
C GLY A 469 16.35 -8.80 1.34
N PHE A 470 15.53 -7.99 2.01
CA PHE A 470 15.50 -7.91 3.47
C PHE A 470 14.10 -7.75 4.06
N ASP A 471 13.93 -8.15 5.33
CA ASP A 471 12.80 -7.81 6.20
C ASP A 471 13.32 -7.17 7.49
N TYR A 472 12.45 -6.47 8.22
CA TYR A 472 12.74 -5.90 9.53
C TYR A 472 12.35 -6.83 10.67
N VAL A 473 13.02 -6.69 11.82
CA VAL A 473 12.71 -7.44 13.04
C VAL A 473 12.76 -6.56 14.29
N SER A 474 11.78 -6.72 15.19
CA SER A 474 11.73 -6.05 16.50
C SER A 474 12.37 -6.88 17.62
N ASP A 475 12.57 -6.26 18.79
CA ASP A 475 13.01 -6.94 20.02
C ASP A 475 12.13 -8.16 20.36
N LEU A 476 10.80 -8.01 20.33
CA LEU A 476 9.87 -9.10 20.64
C LEU A 476 9.95 -10.24 19.61
N GLN A 477 10.14 -9.91 18.34
CA GLN A 477 10.26 -10.89 17.27
C GLN A 477 11.56 -11.69 17.35
N LEU A 478 12.68 -11.09 17.80
CA LEU A 478 13.95 -11.82 17.98
C LEU A 478 13.80 -13.06 18.87
N SER A 479 13.00 -12.96 19.95
CA SER A 479 12.75 -14.08 20.87
C SER A 479 12.08 -15.30 20.21
N ARG A 480 11.37 -15.09 19.10
CA ARG A 480 10.65 -16.12 18.34
C ARG A 480 11.49 -16.76 17.23
N LEU A 481 12.67 -16.21 16.93
CA LEU A 481 13.57 -16.75 15.92
C LEU A 481 14.14 -18.11 16.34
N LYS A 482 14.10 -19.04 15.38
CA LYS A 482 14.74 -20.36 15.44
C LYS A 482 15.87 -20.42 14.43
N LEU A 483 16.75 -21.43 14.56
CA LEU A 483 17.78 -21.69 13.55
C LEU A 483 17.53 -23.02 12.85
N ASP A 484 17.82 -23.08 11.56
CA ASP A 484 17.94 -24.33 10.82
C ASP A 484 19.32 -24.99 11.04
N GLY A 485 19.53 -26.18 10.48
CA GLY A 485 20.79 -26.92 10.61
C GLY A 485 22.02 -26.25 9.97
N ASN A 486 21.83 -25.17 9.21
CA ASN A 486 22.89 -24.40 8.57
C ASN A 486 23.17 -23.07 9.29
N GLY A 487 22.52 -22.83 10.44
CA GLY A 487 22.61 -21.57 11.18
C GLY A 487 21.81 -20.42 10.54
N ASN A 488 20.91 -20.70 9.60
CA ASN A 488 20.00 -19.67 9.07
C ASN A 488 18.89 -19.42 10.07
N LEU A 489 18.46 -18.16 10.18
CA LEU A 489 17.35 -17.73 11.02
C LEU A 489 16.03 -18.09 10.35
N THR A 490 15.06 -18.60 11.11
CA THR A 490 13.76 -19.03 10.60
C THR A 490 12.63 -18.49 11.48
N SER A 491 11.58 -17.99 10.83
CA SER A 491 10.31 -17.63 11.48
C SER A 491 9.16 -17.73 10.47
N GLY A 492 8.01 -18.21 10.93
CA GLY A 492 6.86 -18.47 10.06
C GLY A 492 7.27 -19.33 8.86
N ASN A 493 7.18 -18.75 7.66
CA ASN A 493 7.59 -19.38 6.40
C ASN A 493 8.88 -18.79 5.80
N ALA A 494 9.54 -17.86 6.48
CA ALA A 494 10.72 -17.14 6.01
C ALA A 494 12.02 -17.74 6.58
N VAL A 495 13.09 -17.64 5.78
CA VAL A 495 14.43 -18.12 6.12
C VAL A 495 15.44 -17.04 5.75
N TYR A 496 16.23 -16.59 6.73
CA TYR A 496 17.19 -15.50 6.59
C TYR A 496 18.61 -16.01 6.88
N LYS A 497 19.58 -15.56 6.06
CA LYS A 497 20.99 -15.95 6.14
C LYS A 497 21.74 -15.22 7.24
N SER A 498 21.34 -13.99 7.54
CA SER A 498 21.98 -13.16 8.55
C SER A 498 21.02 -12.16 9.18
N LEU A 499 21.39 -11.70 10.37
CA LEU A 499 20.81 -10.56 11.05
C LEU A 499 21.83 -9.42 11.05
N ILE A 500 21.45 -8.25 10.53
CA ILE A 500 22.25 -7.05 10.61
C ILE A 500 21.65 -6.08 11.64
N ILE A 501 22.51 -5.59 12.52
CA ILE A 501 22.23 -4.56 13.51
C ILE A 501 22.80 -3.26 12.95
N PRO A 502 21.97 -2.26 12.60
CA PRO A 502 22.47 -0.94 12.20
C PRO A 502 23.24 -0.28 13.36
N VAL A 503 23.96 0.81 13.06
CA VAL A 503 24.54 1.64 14.13
C VAL A 503 23.46 2.00 15.13
N SER A 504 23.67 1.58 16.39
CA SER A 504 22.72 1.73 17.49
C SER A 504 23.50 2.14 18.74
N THR A 505 23.02 3.13 19.48
CA THR A 505 23.59 3.53 20.77
C THR A 505 22.91 2.76 21.91
N TYR A 506 21.59 2.60 21.84
CA TYR A 506 20.78 2.07 22.93
C TYR A 506 20.21 0.69 22.59
N MET A 507 20.41 -0.29 23.46
CA MET A 507 19.85 -1.64 23.29
C MET A 507 19.42 -2.24 24.64
N PRO A 508 18.24 -2.87 24.74
CA PRO A 508 17.85 -3.62 25.93
C PRO A 508 18.81 -4.79 26.18
N GLU A 509 19.05 -5.11 27.46
CA GLU A 509 19.85 -6.27 27.83
C GLU A 509 19.16 -7.57 27.39
N GLU A 510 17.83 -7.60 27.44
CA GLU A 510 17.00 -8.70 26.95
C GLU A 510 17.23 -8.95 25.45
N THR A 511 17.32 -7.89 24.65
CA THR A 511 17.62 -7.98 23.23
C THR A 511 19.04 -8.52 23.01
N LEU A 512 20.01 -8.07 23.79
CA LEU A 512 21.38 -8.57 23.72
C LEU A 512 21.47 -10.05 24.10
N ASN A 513 20.73 -10.49 25.12
CA ASN A 513 20.59 -11.89 25.51
C ASN A 513 20.00 -12.75 24.38
N GLU A 514 19.01 -12.22 23.66
CA GLU A 514 18.45 -12.89 22.48
C GLU A 514 19.47 -12.97 21.34
N LEU A 515 20.25 -11.93 21.09
CA LEU A 515 21.35 -11.97 20.13
C LEU A 515 22.41 -13.00 20.54
N GLN A 516 22.78 -13.08 21.81
CA GLN A 516 23.69 -14.11 22.34
C GLN A 516 23.10 -15.52 22.15
N ARG A 517 21.82 -15.73 22.47
CA ARG A 517 21.14 -17.01 22.28
C ARG A 517 21.18 -17.46 20.82
N LEU A 518 20.96 -16.53 19.89
CA LEU A 518 21.01 -16.81 18.46
C LEU A 518 22.46 -17.06 18.00
N ALA A 519 23.41 -16.24 18.44
CA ALA A 519 24.82 -16.35 18.10
C ALA A 519 25.42 -17.68 18.58
N ALA A 520 25.19 -18.07 19.83
CA ALA A 520 25.67 -19.34 20.40
C ALA A 520 25.13 -20.58 19.65
N LYS A 521 24.02 -20.44 18.93
CA LYS A 521 23.44 -21.50 18.08
C LYS A 521 23.95 -21.46 16.63
N GLY A 522 24.79 -20.49 16.28
CA GLY A 522 25.42 -20.35 14.97
C GLY A 522 24.80 -19.29 14.05
N ALA A 523 23.90 -18.44 14.53
CA ALA A 523 23.30 -17.39 13.70
C ALA A 523 24.35 -16.35 13.30
N LYS A 524 24.42 -15.98 12.03
CA LYS A 524 25.34 -14.93 11.55
C LYS A 524 24.77 -13.57 11.91
N ILE A 525 25.48 -12.84 12.78
CA ILE A 525 25.06 -11.52 13.25
C ILE A 525 26.13 -10.49 12.87
N ILE A 526 25.71 -9.42 12.22
CA ILE A 526 26.59 -8.36 11.71
C ILE A 526 26.19 -7.06 12.39
N PHE A 527 27.12 -6.43 13.11
CA PHE A 527 26.97 -5.08 13.63
C PHE A 527 27.62 -4.09 12.66
N GLN A 528 26.87 -3.08 12.25
CA GLN A 528 27.38 -2.01 11.42
C GLN A 528 28.28 -1.08 12.26
N ASN A 529 29.53 -0.91 11.85
CA ASN A 529 30.58 -0.06 12.44
C ASN A 529 31.03 -0.42 13.87
N HIS A 530 30.10 -0.55 14.83
CA HIS A 530 30.41 -0.85 16.22
C HIS A 530 29.24 -1.56 16.93
N PHE A 531 29.54 -2.14 18.09
CA PHE A 531 28.52 -2.67 18.99
C PHE A 531 27.72 -1.54 19.67
N PRO A 532 26.49 -1.83 20.17
CA PRO A 532 25.76 -0.89 21.00
C PRO A 532 26.53 -0.52 22.26
N GLU A 533 26.33 0.71 22.72
CA GLU A 533 27.15 1.32 23.77
C GLU A 533 26.47 1.28 25.14
N LYS A 534 25.14 1.45 25.16
CA LYS A 534 24.36 1.68 26.39
C LYS A 534 23.17 0.72 26.50
N ALA A 535 22.98 0.21 27.70
CA ALA A 535 21.74 -0.44 28.08
C ALA A 535 20.58 0.57 28.13
N THR A 536 19.36 0.11 27.85
CA THR A 536 18.14 0.88 28.14
C THR A 536 17.71 0.68 29.61
N GLY A 537 16.85 1.57 30.12
CA GLY A 537 16.36 1.55 31.51
C GLY A 537 17.09 2.51 32.43
N TYR A 538 16.38 3.54 32.90
CA TYR A 538 16.93 4.59 33.75
C TYR A 538 17.21 4.13 35.20
N SER A 539 16.30 3.35 35.79
CA SER A 539 16.31 2.97 37.22
C SER A 539 17.52 2.15 37.66
N THR A 540 18.10 1.40 36.74
CA THR A 540 19.12 0.40 37.04
C THR A 540 20.54 0.93 37.04
N GLY A 541 20.74 2.18 36.57
CA GLY A 541 22.00 2.90 36.68
C GLY A 541 23.23 2.12 36.19
N PRO A 542 24.39 2.27 36.86
CA PRO A 542 25.65 1.61 36.47
C PRO A 542 25.61 0.07 36.52
N GLU A 543 24.77 -0.53 37.35
CA GLU A 543 24.73 -2.00 37.53
C GLU A 543 24.22 -2.71 36.26
N LYS A 544 23.10 -2.24 35.68
CA LYS A 544 22.61 -2.78 34.40
C LYS A 544 23.54 -2.48 33.25
N GLN A 545 24.19 -1.31 33.26
CA GLN A 545 25.24 -1.04 32.28
C GLN A 545 26.40 -2.04 32.40
N SER A 546 26.80 -2.41 33.63
CA SER A 546 27.82 -3.44 33.85
C SER A 546 27.37 -4.81 33.35
N SER A 547 26.15 -5.25 33.69
CA SER A 547 25.58 -6.52 33.20
C SER A 547 25.51 -6.56 31.67
N PHE A 548 25.05 -5.47 31.06
CA PHE A 548 25.01 -5.31 29.60
C PHE A 548 26.40 -5.42 28.96
N LEU A 549 27.42 -4.80 29.54
CA LEU A 549 28.80 -4.91 29.05
C LEU A 549 29.39 -6.31 29.22
N ASP A 550 29.03 -7.02 30.29
CA ASP A 550 29.41 -8.40 30.52
C ASP A 550 28.80 -9.32 29.46
N GLU A 551 27.50 -9.16 29.17
CA GLU A 551 26.81 -9.91 28.12
C GLU A 551 27.37 -9.56 26.73
N LEU A 552 27.65 -8.28 26.48
CA LEU A 552 28.25 -7.85 25.23
C LEU A 552 29.63 -8.47 25.02
N THR A 553 30.38 -8.65 26.11
CA THR A 553 31.68 -9.32 26.10
C THR A 553 31.56 -10.81 25.76
N LYS A 554 30.45 -11.48 26.13
CA LYS A 554 30.16 -12.85 25.68
C LYS A 554 29.86 -12.87 24.19
N LEU A 555 28.99 -11.98 23.73
CA LEU A 555 28.61 -11.89 22.31
C LEU A 555 29.81 -11.61 21.40
N LYS A 556 30.72 -10.75 21.83
CA LYS A 556 31.98 -10.45 21.13
C LYS A 556 32.88 -11.66 20.89
N LYS A 557 32.75 -12.72 21.70
CA LYS A 557 33.58 -13.94 21.57
C LYS A 557 33.01 -14.94 20.56
N GLU A 558 31.76 -14.77 20.15
CA GLU A 558 31.11 -15.65 19.17
C GLU A 558 31.72 -15.45 17.77
N LYS A 559 32.16 -16.54 17.14
CA LYS A 559 32.93 -16.49 15.87
C LYS A 559 32.10 -16.03 14.66
N ASN A 560 30.79 -16.15 14.79
CA ASN A 560 29.75 -15.80 13.82
C ASN A 560 29.13 -14.42 14.09
N VAL A 561 29.69 -13.66 15.04
CA VAL A 561 29.40 -12.24 15.25
C VAL A 561 30.50 -11.41 14.61
N ARG A 562 30.12 -10.43 13.78
CA ARG A 562 31.04 -9.55 13.07
C ARG A 562 30.70 -8.10 13.31
N VAL A 563 31.72 -7.26 13.34
CA VAL A 563 31.60 -5.80 13.27
C VAL A 563 32.27 -5.37 11.99
N SER A 564 31.58 -4.63 11.15
CA SER A 564 32.12 -4.18 9.86
C SER A 564 31.51 -2.84 9.45
N ASP A 565 32.32 -1.99 8.85
CA ASP A 565 31.89 -0.80 8.11
C ASP A 565 31.49 -1.15 6.65
N ASP A 566 32.02 -2.24 6.12
CA ASP A 566 31.62 -2.87 4.86
C ASP A 566 30.57 -3.96 5.12
N PHE A 567 29.32 -3.54 5.30
CA PHE A 567 28.21 -4.47 5.48
C PHE A 567 27.93 -5.31 4.23
N GLU A 568 28.21 -4.79 3.03
CA GLU A 568 27.94 -5.49 1.76
C GLU A 568 28.76 -6.78 1.70
N LYS A 569 30.06 -6.67 1.97
CA LYS A 569 30.97 -7.82 2.02
C LYS A 569 30.51 -8.87 3.04
N GLU A 570 30.12 -8.45 4.24
CA GLU A 570 29.70 -9.39 5.30
C GLU A 570 28.37 -10.07 4.99
N LEU A 571 27.42 -9.37 4.36
CA LEU A 571 26.16 -9.96 3.91
C LEU A 571 26.40 -11.00 2.80
N ILE A 572 27.24 -10.68 1.81
CA ILE A 572 27.61 -11.62 0.75
C ILE A 572 28.35 -12.82 1.34
N ALA A 573 29.30 -12.61 2.25
CA ALA A 573 30.01 -13.69 2.95
C ALA A 573 29.07 -14.57 3.79
N SER A 574 27.95 -13.99 4.28
CA SER A 574 26.90 -14.73 4.98
C SER A 574 26.01 -15.56 4.05
N GLY A 575 26.12 -15.36 2.73
CA GLY A 575 25.34 -16.04 1.70
C GLY A 575 24.11 -15.25 1.23
N ALA A 576 23.99 -13.97 1.60
CA ALA A 576 22.94 -13.11 1.06
C ALA A 576 23.24 -12.77 -0.41
N LEU A 577 22.20 -12.78 -1.23
CA LEU A 577 22.29 -12.47 -2.64
C LEU A 577 22.05 -10.98 -2.89
N ARG A 578 22.94 -10.40 -3.69
CA ARG A 578 22.88 -9.00 -4.14
C ARG A 578 22.46 -8.95 -5.62
N GLU A 579 21.19 -8.74 -5.90
CA GLU A 579 20.69 -8.77 -7.28
C GLU A 579 21.04 -7.51 -8.05
N SER A 580 21.55 -7.67 -9.28
CA SER A 580 22.00 -6.53 -10.09
C SER A 580 20.87 -5.72 -10.72
N PHE A 581 19.61 -6.14 -10.56
CA PHE A 581 18.45 -5.34 -11.00
C PHE A 581 18.53 -3.91 -10.46
N ALA A 582 18.93 -3.74 -9.19
CA ALA A 582 19.03 -2.42 -8.58
C ALA A 582 20.15 -1.55 -9.16
N GLU A 583 21.25 -2.14 -9.64
CA GLU A 583 22.34 -1.42 -10.33
C GLU A 583 21.85 -0.81 -11.65
N GLU A 584 20.92 -1.51 -12.31
CA GLU A 584 20.25 -1.04 -13.52
C GLU A 584 19.10 -0.04 -13.22
N GLY A 585 18.86 0.30 -11.95
CA GLY A 585 17.75 1.16 -11.55
C GLY A 585 16.38 0.47 -11.55
N LEU A 586 16.35 -0.86 -11.64
CA LEU A 586 15.13 -1.65 -11.54
C LEU A 586 14.81 -1.98 -10.07
N THR A 587 13.54 -1.86 -9.72
CA THR A 587 13.02 -2.28 -8.41
C THR A 587 12.49 -3.71 -8.52
N PHE A 588 12.61 -4.50 -7.45
CA PHE A 588 12.17 -5.88 -7.48
C PHE A 588 11.81 -6.42 -6.10
N ILE A 589 11.04 -7.51 -6.09
CA ILE A 589 10.94 -8.42 -4.95
C ILE A 589 11.27 -9.83 -5.41
N ARG A 590 12.00 -10.57 -4.56
CA ARG A 590 12.30 -11.99 -4.75
C ARG A 590 11.40 -12.84 -3.87
N LYS A 591 10.84 -13.88 -4.47
CA LYS A 591 9.93 -14.84 -3.87
C LYS A 591 10.34 -16.27 -4.26
N LYS A 592 9.78 -17.25 -3.56
CA LYS A 592 9.84 -18.67 -3.92
C LYS A 592 8.44 -19.23 -4.19
N THR A 593 8.28 -19.93 -5.30
CA THR A 593 7.07 -20.67 -5.63
C THR A 593 6.89 -21.87 -4.69
N GLN A 594 5.74 -22.55 -4.77
CA GLN A 594 5.46 -23.75 -3.97
C GLN A 594 6.43 -24.90 -4.28
N ASP A 595 6.95 -24.99 -5.51
CA ASP A 595 8.00 -25.95 -5.92
C ASP A 595 9.42 -25.43 -5.67
N ASN A 596 9.59 -24.42 -4.80
CA ASN A 596 10.86 -23.82 -4.39
C ASN A 596 11.70 -23.19 -5.51
N LYS A 597 11.10 -22.91 -6.68
CA LYS A 597 11.74 -22.12 -7.72
C LYS A 597 11.70 -20.65 -7.38
N ARG A 598 12.73 -19.90 -7.76
CA ARG A 598 12.68 -18.45 -7.57
C ARG A 598 11.74 -17.78 -8.56
N LEU A 599 11.07 -16.77 -8.04
CA LEU A 599 10.17 -15.87 -8.73
C LEU A 599 10.57 -14.44 -8.38
N TYR A 600 10.76 -13.61 -9.39
CA TYR A 600 10.96 -12.17 -9.24
C TYR A 600 9.74 -11.45 -9.79
N PHE A 601 9.29 -10.42 -9.10
CA PHE A 601 8.55 -9.34 -9.72
C PHE A 601 9.51 -8.16 -9.88
N VAL A 602 9.69 -7.68 -11.11
CA VAL A 602 10.63 -6.62 -11.45
C VAL A 602 9.84 -5.47 -12.09
N ALA A 603 10.02 -4.25 -11.58
CA ALA A 603 9.37 -3.04 -12.07
C ALA A 603 10.40 -1.98 -12.43
N ASN A 604 10.24 -1.40 -13.63
CA ASN A 604 11.03 -0.27 -14.09
C ASN A 604 10.30 1.04 -13.75
N LEU A 605 10.59 1.57 -12.56
CA LEU A 605 9.97 2.79 -12.04
C LEU A 605 10.78 4.06 -12.37
N GLY A 606 11.73 3.97 -13.29
CA GLY A 606 12.55 5.09 -13.75
C GLY A 606 12.84 5.03 -15.25
N ASP A 607 13.78 5.86 -15.70
CA ASP A 607 14.17 6.04 -17.10
C ASP A 607 15.55 5.47 -17.45
N HIS A 608 16.27 4.92 -16.48
CA HIS A 608 17.63 4.43 -16.64
C HIS A 608 17.71 3.16 -17.51
N PHE A 609 16.90 2.14 -17.22
CA PHE A 609 16.89 0.88 -17.96
C PHE A 609 15.85 0.86 -19.09
N LYS A 610 16.16 0.15 -20.18
CA LYS A 610 15.22 -0.09 -21.30
C LYS A 610 15.33 -1.51 -21.82
N GLU A 611 16.54 -1.91 -22.18
CA GLU A 611 16.89 -3.27 -22.58
C GLU A 611 18.37 -3.53 -22.34
N GLY A 612 18.74 -4.77 -22.00
CA GLY A 612 20.14 -5.13 -21.78
C GLY A 612 20.32 -6.47 -21.10
N TRP A 613 21.59 -6.87 -20.95
CA TRP A 613 21.98 -8.04 -20.17
C TRP A 613 22.01 -7.68 -18.69
N VAL A 614 21.21 -8.39 -17.88
CA VAL A 614 21.15 -8.21 -16.42
C VAL A 614 21.72 -9.46 -15.75
N LYS A 615 22.66 -9.26 -14.83
CA LYS A 615 23.27 -10.36 -14.08
C LYS A 615 22.29 -10.90 -13.03
N VAL A 616 22.17 -12.21 -12.96
CA VAL A 616 21.41 -12.93 -11.93
C VAL A 616 22.35 -13.84 -11.16
N ASN A 617 22.22 -13.89 -9.83
CA ASN A 617 23.18 -14.61 -8.97
C ASN A 617 23.00 -16.14 -8.94
N ILE A 618 22.34 -16.69 -9.96
CA ILE A 618 21.84 -18.05 -9.96
C ILE A 618 22.14 -18.70 -11.29
N THR A 619 22.51 -19.97 -11.23
CA THR A 619 22.68 -20.87 -12.37
C THR A 619 21.32 -21.40 -12.82
N GLY A 620 20.95 -21.19 -14.08
CA GLY A 620 19.72 -21.75 -14.66
C GLY A 620 19.05 -20.83 -15.68
N ALA A 621 18.22 -21.39 -16.55
CA ALA A 621 17.42 -20.60 -17.48
C ALA A 621 16.29 -19.87 -16.73
N PHE A 622 15.77 -18.79 -17.33
CA PHE A 622 14.64 -18.02 -16.80
C PHE A 622 13.55 -17.90 -17.87
N GLU A 623 12.31 -17.84 -17.43
CA GLU A 623 11.19 -17.42 -18.25
C GLU A 623 10.65 -16.06 -17.77
N LYS A 624 10.17 -15.24 -18.70
CA LYS A 624 9.49 -13.96 -18.43
C LYS A 624 7.98 -14.11 -18.65
N LEU A 625 7.19 -13.46 -17.82
CA LEU A 625 5.76 -13.26 -18.01
C LEU A 625 5.43 -11.77 -17.86
N ASP A 626 4.76 -11.19 -18.85
CA ASP A 626 4.21 -9.84 -18.75
C ASP A 626 2.77 -9.91 -18.20
N ALA A 627 2.60 -9.49 -16.94
CA ALA A 627 1.30 -9.50 -16.28
C ALA A 627 0.35 -8.40 -16.78
N LEU A 628 0.74 -7.58 -17.77
CA LEU A 628 -0.13 -6.63 -18.45
C LEU A 628 -0.83 -7.27 -19.66
N ASP A 629 -0.17 -8.18 -20.37
CA ASP A 629 -0.71 -8.83 -21.57
C ASP A 629 -1.51 -10.09 -21.19
N GLU A 630 -2.82 -10.08 -21.46
CA GLU A 630 -3.75 -11.14 -21.04
C GLU A 630 -3.45 -12.49 -21.70
N GLU A 631 -2.85 -12.47 -22.88
CA GLU A 631 -2.47 -13.68 -23.64
C GLU A 631 -1.02 -14.10 -23.38
N ALA A 632 -0.30 -13.39 -22.49
CA ALA A 632 1.09 -13.68 -22.21
C ALA A 632 1.25 -15.08 -21.63
N SER A 633 2.24 -15.78 -22.17
CA SER A 633 2.74 -17.03 -21.60
C SER A 633 4.13 -16.82 -21.06
N TRP A 634 4.64 -17.82 -20.34
CA TRP A 634 6.02 -17.80 -19.86
C TRP A 634 6.97 -18.05 -21.03
N GLU A 635 7.75 -17.03 -21.38
CA GLU A 635 8.68 -17.06 -22.51
C GLU A 635 10.12 -17.23 -22.05
N PRO A 636 10.89 -18.17 -22.62
CA PRO A 636 12.27 -18.38 -22.22
C PRO A 636 13.14 -17.18 -22.61
N LEU A 637 13.97 -16.72 -21.66
CA LEU A 637 14.92 -15.65 -21.87
C LEU A 637 16.26 -16.19 -22.37
N SER A 638 16.91 -15.42 -23.21
CA SER A 638 18.31 -15.66 -23.60
C SER A 638 19.20 -15.56 -22.38
N ARG A 639 20.20 -16.42 -22.32
CA ARG A 639 21.15 -16.47 -21.22
C ARG A 639 22.58 -16.55 -21.75
N ASN A 640 23.47 -15.77 -21.15
CA ASN A 640 24.91 -15.87 -21.36
C ASN A 640 25.61 -15.87 -20.00
N GLY A 641 26.21 -17.02 -19.63
CA GLY A 641 26.84 -17.21 -18.33
C GLY A 641 25.85 -17.00 -17.17
N SER A 642 26.06 -15.94 -16.39
CA SER A 642 25.21 -15.53 -15.27
C SER A 642 24.24 -14.38 -15.59
N SER A 643 24.09 -14.00 -16.86
CA SER A 643 23.23 -12.89 -17.27
C SER A 643 22.05 -13.36 -18.10
N ILE A 644 20.91 -12.69 -17.95
CA ILE A 644 19.71 -12.82 -18.78
C ILE A 644 19.51 -11.56 -19.61
N TYR A 645 19.03 -11.69 -20.84
CA TYR A 645 18.66 -10.52 -21.64
C TYR A 645 17.23 -10.08 -21.26
N LEU A 646 17.07 -8.85 -20.78
CA LEU A 646 15.80 -8.29 -20.34
C LEU A 646 15.48 -7.03 -21.14
N LYS A 647 14.30 -6.98 -21.75
CA LYS A 647 13.67 -5.76 -22.25
C LYS A 647 12.49 -5.39 -21.35
N LEU A 648 12.58 -4.21 -20.72
CA LEU A 648 11.59 -3.69 -19.79
C LEU A 648 11.65 -2.16 -19.82
N LEU A 649 10.75 -1.53 -20.59
CA LEU A 649 10.71 -0.09 -20.76
C LEU A 649 10.24 0.63 -19.48
N PRO A 650 10.54 1.92 -19.30
CA PRO A 650 10.02 2.73 -18.20
C PRO A 650 8.50 2.61 -18.04
N GLY A 651 8.02 2.33 -16.82
CA GLY A 651 6.60 2.09 -16.50
C GLY A 651 6.14 0.63 -16.66
N GLN A 652 6.98 -0.24 -17.24
CA GLN A 652 6.69 -1.67 -17.36
C GLN A 652 7.14 -2.46 -16.14
N SER A 653 6.49 -3.61 -15.94
CA SER A 653 6.77 -4.57 -14.89
C SER A 653 6.62 -5.98 -15.44
N CYS A 654 7.39 -6.95 -14.95
CA CYS A 654 7.24 -8.35 -15.36
C CYS A 654 7.55 -9.32 -14.22
N PHE A 655 7.13 -10.56 -14.40
CA PHE A 655 7.60 -11.67 -13.58
C PHE A 655 8.72 -12.43 -14.29
N LEU A 656 9.72 -12.84 -13.53
CA LEU A 656 10.78 -13.76 -13.98
C LEU A 656 10.75 -14.99 -13.08
N ARG A 657 10.82 -16.19 -13.64
CA ARG A 657 10.95 -17.42 -12.84
C ARG A 657 12.05 -18.31 -13.35
N GLU A 658 12.64 -19.09 -12.45
CA GLU A 658 13.54 -20.17 -12.83
C GLU A 658 12.81 -21.17 -13.74
N SER A 659 13.42 -21.51 -14.87
CA SER A 659 12.86 -22.37 -15.90
C SER A 659 13.41 -23.79 -15.81
N VAL A 660 12.59 -24.75 -16.23
CA VAL A 660 13.02 -26.13 -16.52
C VAL A 660 13.43 -26.32 -17.97
N LYS A 661 13.12 -25.36 -18.84
CA LYS A 661 13.51 -25.37 -20.26
C LYS A 661 14.92 -24.80 -20.41
N ASP A 662 15.57 -25.12 -21.52
CA ASP A 662 16.83 -24.48 -21.91
C ASP A 662 16.65 -22.97 -22.15
N ALA A 663 17.78 -22.27 -22.23
CA ALA A 663 17.78 -20.84 -22.53
C ALA A 663 17.06 -20.56 -23.85
N GLY A 664 16.35 -19.42 -23.90
CA GLY A 664 15.68 -18.97 -25.11
C GLY A 664 16.68 -18.66 -26.23
N PRO A 665 16.20 -18.47 -27.47
CA PRO A 665 17.04 -18.06 -28.58
C PRO A 665 17.80 -16.78 -28.22
N GLU A 666 19.02 -16.62 -28.73
CA GLU A 666 19.85 -15.47 -28.42
C GLU A 666 19.16 -14.16 -28.82
N GLN A 667 18.96 -13.27 -27.86
CA GLN A 667 18.39 -11.94 -28.05
C GLN A 667 19.51 -10.92 -27.94
N HIS A 668 19.50 -9.98 -28.88
CA HIS A 668 20.41 -8.86 -28.92
C HIS A 668 19.63 -7.55 -28.94
N SER A 669 20.27 -6.48 -28.49
CA SER A 669 19.73 -5.13 -28.70
C SER A 669 19.71 -4.86 -30.19
N ILE A 670 18.52 -4.60 -30.72
CA ILE A 670 18.32 -4.21 -32.11
C ILE A 670 17.61 -2.86 -32.02
N ALA A 671 18.22 -1.80 -32.55
CA ALA A 671 17.55 -0.52 -32.64
C ALA A 671 16.23 -0.68 -33.42
N ASN A 672 15.13 -0.23 -32.84
CA ASN A 672 13.87 -0.24 -33.56
C ASN A 672 13.98 0.73 -34.74
N LYS A 673 13.60 0.28 -35.93
CA LYS A 673 13.25 1.20 -37.01
C LYS A 673 11.86 1.75 -36.72
N GLU A 674 11.61 2.97 -37.16
CA GLU A 674 10.34 3.66 -36.93
C GLU A 674 9.69 4.02 -38.26
N LEU A 675 8.39 3.74 -38.40
CA LEU A 675 7.54 4.30 -39.42
C LEU A 675 6.47 5.15 -38.74
N GLU A 676 6.55 6.47 -38.90
CA GLU A 676 5.50 7.36 -38.41
C GLU A 676 4.26 7.28 -39.31
N ILE A 677 3.08 7.15 -38.71
CA ILE A 677 1.80 7.13 -39.42
C ILE A 677 1.36 8.58 -39.64
N LYS A 678 1.54 9.07 -40.86
CA LYS A 678 1.19 10.42 -41.30
C LYS A 678 0.00 10.41 -42.23
N GLY A 679 -0.80 11.48 -42.19
CA GLY A 679 -1.95 11.66 -43.07
C GLY A 679 -3.07 12.43 -42.40
N ASN A 680 -4.23 12.44 -43.05
CA ASN A 680 -5.42 13.07 -42.51
C ASN A 680 -6.15 12.10 -41.60
N TRP A 681 -6.31 12.50 -40.35
CA TRP A 681 -7.08 11.77 -39.35
C TRP A 681 -8.52 12.27 -39.33
N ASN A 682 -9.48 11.36 -39.44
CA ASN A 682 -10.88 11.65 -39.20
C ASN A 682 -11.19 11.48 -37.71
N LEU A 683 -11.56 12.57 -37.05
CA LEU A 683 -11.92 12.60 -35.62
C LEU A 683 -13.43 12.71 -35.45
N GLN A 684 -14.01 11.73 -34.75
CA GLN A 684 -15.41 11.70 -34.36
C GLN A 684 -15.59 11.52 -32.86
N PHE A 685 -16.25 12.48 -32.21
CA PHE A 685 -16.66 12.32 -30.81
C PHE A 685 -17.85 11.36 -30.73
N LEU A 686 -17.72 10.30 -29.93
CA LEU A 686 -18.69 9.19 -29.89
C LEU A 686 -19.71 9.37 -28.77
N LYS A 687 -19.22 9.62 -27.56
CA LYS A 687 -20.03 9.73 -26.35
C LYS A 687 -19.32 10.61 -25.33
N GLY A 688 -20.06 11.39 -24.57
CA GLY A 688 -19.47 12.24 -23.54
C GLY A 688 -20.38 13.39 -23.13
N ARG A 689 -19.78 14.32 -22.41
CA ARG A 689 -20.41 15.50 -21.80
C ARG A 689 -19.52 16.73 -22.05
N PRO A 690 -20.06 17.97 -21.99
CA PRO A 690 -21.47 18.32 -21.78
C PRO A 690 -22.35 18.00 -23.00
N SER A 691 -21.76 17.96 -24.18
CA SER A 691 -22.38 17.65 -25.46
C SER A 691 -21.33 16.98 -26.36
N ILE A 692 -21.75 16.40 -27.48
CA ILE A 692 -20.85 15.82 -28.48
C ILE A 692 -20.31 16.94 -29.39
N PRO A 693 -19.00 17.22 -29.42
CA PRO A 693 -18.42 18.20 -30.34
C PRO A 693 -18.55 17.75 -31.81
N ALA A 694 -18.38 18.71 -32.72
CA ALA A 694 -18.37 18.42 -34.15
C ALA A 694 -17.19 17.52 -34.56
N THR A 695 -17.39 16.73 -35.61
CA THR A 695 -16.31 15.96 -36.26
C THR A 695 -15.26 16.88 -36.86
N ALA A 696 -13.99 16.45 -36.89
CA ALA A 696 -12.90 17.22 -37.45
C ALA A 696 -12.00 16.35 -38.34
N ASN A 697 -11.43 16.94 -39.39
CA ASN A 697 -10.32 16.35 -40.15
C ASN A 697 -9.02 17.01 -39.70
N LEU A 698 -8.07 16.21 -39.25
CA LEU A 698 -6.82 16.68 -38.66
C LEU A 698 -5.64 16.25 -39.53
N ASN A 699 -4.88 17.22 -40.04
CA ASN A 699 -3.59 16.96 -40.68
C ASN A 699 -2.46 16.74 -39.66
N GLU A 700 -2.68 17.15 -38.40
CA GLU A 700 -1.77 16.98 -37.27
C GLU A 700 -2.57 16.63 -36.01
N LEU A 701 -2.06 15.66 -35.24
CA LEU A 701 -2.61 15.27 -33.96
C LEU A 701 -2.33 16.35 -32.90
N LYS A 702 -3.37 16.75 -32.16
CA LYS A 702 -3.28 17.80 -31.15
C LYS A 702 -4.37 17.64 -30.09
N THR A 703 -4.22 18.36 -28.99
CA THR A 703 -5.19 18.34 -27.89
C THR A 703 -6.58 18.80 -28.32
N TRP A 704 -7.62 18.11 -27.84
CA TRP A 704 -9.03 18.49 -28.07
C TRP A 704 -9.35 19.90 -27.61
N THR A 705 -8.65 20.38 -26.58
CA THR A 705 -8.82 21.73 -26.02
C THR A 705 -8.41 22.85 -26.98
N SER A 706 -7.85 22.52 -28.15
CA SER A 706 -7.51 23.47 -29.21
C SER A 706 -8.43 23.40 -30.44
N LEU A 707 -9.44 22.51 -30.44
CA LEU A 707 -10.26 22.22 -31.63
C LEU A 707 -11.47 23.14 -31.77
N SER A 708 -12.25 23.31 -30.70
CA SER A 708 -13.43 24.17 -30.67
C SER A 708 -13.81 24.49 -29.23
N ASP A 709 -14.63 25.52 -29.02
CA ASP A 709 -15.15 25.89 -27.70
C ASP A 709 -15.88 24.72 -26.99
N SER A 710 -16.61 23.91 -27.76
CA SER A 710 -17.31 22.73 -27.23
C SER A 710 -16.34 21.61 -26.81
N ALA A 711 -15.23 21.44 -27.53
CA ALA A 711 -14.22 20.42 -27.25
C ALA A 711 -13.34 20.77 -26.03
N VAL A 712 -13.20 22.06 -25.69
CA VAL A 712 -12.45 22.54 -24.51
C VAL A 712 -12.97 21.97 -23.19
N TYR A 713 -14.27 21.75 -23.08
CA TYR A 713 -14.93 21.22 -21.86
C TYR A 713 -15.34 19.75 -22.00
N PHE A 714 -14.95 19.09 -23.10
CA PHE A 714 -15.41 17.74 -23.37
C PHE A 714 -14.76 16.73 -22.43
N SER A 715 -15.57 15.82 -21.90
CA SER A 715 -15.14 14.59 -21.25
C SER A 715 -15.90 13.41 -21.83
N GLY A 716 -15.17 12.41 -22.31
CA GLY A 716 -15.74 11.24 -22.98
C GLY A 716 -14.78 10.59 -23.95
N THR A 717 -15.34 9.92 -24.95
CA THR A 717 -14.60 9.13 -25.93
C THR A 717 -14.71 9.74 -27.33
N ALA A 718 -13.58 9.84 -28.04
CA ALA A 718 -13.53 10.18 -29.46
C ALA A 718 -12.72 9.16 -30.24
N ARG A 719 -13.15 8.86 -31.46
CA ARG A 719 -12.50 7.95 -32.40
C ARG A 719 -11.70 8.73 -33.41
N TYR A 720 -10.44 8.34 -33.55
CA TYR A 720 -9.55 8.74 -34.63
C TYR A 720 -9.51 7.60 -35.66
N GLU A 721 -9.60 7.93 -36.94
CA GLU A 721 -9.46 6.97 -38.05
C GLU A 721 -8.45 7.50 -39.06
N ILE A 722 -7.57 6.64 -39.55
CA ILE A 722 -6.63 6.95 -40.63
C ILE A 722 -6.44 5.74 -41.55
N HIS A 723 -6.27 6.03 -42.84
CA HIS A 723 -5.84 5.08 -43.85
C HIS A 723 -4.35 5.25 -44.13
N PHE A 724 -3.59 4.15 -44.19
CA PHE A 724 -2.17 4.20 -44.54
C PHE A 724 -1.69 2.94 -45.27
N ASP A 725 -0.70 3.13 -46.13
CA ASP A 725 0.02 2.05 -46.78
C ASP A 725 1.24 1.64 -45.95
N CYS A 726 1.56 0.35 -45.94
CA CYS A 726 2.66 -0.19 -45.15
C CYS A 726 3.78 -0.64 -46.10
N PRO A 727 4.99 -0.06 -46.00
CA PRO A 727 6.14 -0.47 -46.81
C PRO A 727 6.54 -1.93 -46.60
N ASP A 728 7.05 -2.57 -47.65
CA ASP A 728 7.47 -3.98 -47.66
C ASP A 728 8.48 -4.34 -46.56
N ASN A 729 9.40 -3.44 -46.24
CA ASN A 729 10.41 -3.66 -45.19
C ASN A 729 9.78 -3.71 -43.79
N VAL A 730 8.65 -3.02 -43.58
CA VAL A 730 7.88 -3.13 -42.34
C VAL A 730 7.07 -4.42 -42.36
N LEU A 731 6.40 -4.77 -43.46
CA LEU A 731 5.61 -6.01 -43.55
C LEU A 731 6.44 -7.27 -43.28
N LYS A 732 7.64 -7.33 -43.87
CA LYS A 732 8.58 -8.46 -43.75
C LYS A 732 9.32 -8.52 -42.43
N SER A 733 9.19 -7.50 -41.57
CA SER A 733 9.81 -7.50 -40.24
C SER A 733 9.16 -8.55 -39.35
N GLY A 734 9.86 -9.01 -38.31
CA GLY A 734 9.30 -9.97 -37.35
C GLY A 734 8.36 -9.27 -36.39
N LEU A 735 8.96 -8.65 -35.37
CA LEU A 735 8.25 -7.92 -34.32
C LEU A 735 7.79 -6.55 -34.82
N LYS A 736 6.53 -6.19 -34.53
CA LYS A 736 5.91 -4.90 -34.87
C LYS A 736 5.10 -4.39 -33.69
N ILE A 737 5.39 -3.18 -33.22
CA ILE A 737 4.71 -2.53 -32.10
C ILE A 737 4.11 -1.22 -32.60
N LEU A 738 2.82 -1.00 -32.34
CA LEU A 738 2.17 0.29 -32.51
C LEU A 738 2.45 1.14 -31.27
N ASP A 739 3.17 2.23 -31.43
CA ASP A 739 3.39 3.26 -30.40
C ASP A 739 2.45 4.43 -30.65
N LEU A 740 1.60 4.74 -29.68
CA LEU A 740 0.59 5.80 -29.79
C LEU A 740 1.12 7.17 -29.38
N GLY A 741 2.35 7.27 -28.85
CA GLY A 741 2.91 8.50 -28.33
C GLY A 741 2.14 9.02 -27.11
N ASP A 742 1.79 10.31 -27.10
CA ASP A 742 1.06 10.94 -26.00
C ASP A 742 -0.46 10.71 -26.11
N VAL A 743 -0.98 9.80 -25.28
CA VAL A 743 -2.41 9.47 -25.12
C VAL A 743 -2.97 10.11 -23.85
N ARG A 744 -4.15 10.74 -23.94
CA ARG A 744 -4.84 11.41 -22.83
C ARG A 744 -6.27 10.88 -22.67
N GLU A 745 -6.49 9.74 -22.00
CA GLU A 745 -5.54 8.94 -21.19
C GLU A 745 -5.63 7.41 -21.43
N VAL A 746 -6.67 6.91 -22.12
CA VAL A 746 -6.83 5.49 -22.47
C VAL A 746 -7.22 5.38 -23.95
N ALA A 747 -6.62 4.45 -24.70
CA ALA A 747 -6.84 4.26 -26.13
C ALA A 747 -7.16 2.81 -26.50
N ALA A 748 -8.39 2.52 -26.91
CA ALA A 748 -8.78 1.24 -27.48
C ALA A 748 -8.52 1.25 -29.00
N VAL A 749 -7.85 0.21 -29.52
CA VAL A 749 -7.34 0.24 -30.91
C VAL A 749 -7.89 -0.93 -31.72
N LYS A 750 -8.28 -0.63 -32.97
CA LYS A 750 -8.59 -1.61 -34.01
C LYS A 750 -7.69 -1.36 -35.23
N LEU A 751 -7.24 -2.45 -35.85
CA LEU A 751 -6.51 -2.43 -37.10
C LEU A 751 -7.25 -3.31 -38.09
N ASN A 752 -7.61 -2.75 -39.25
CA ASN A 752 -8.36 -3.46 -40.30
C ASN A 752 -9.67 -4.08 -39.79
N GLY A 753 -10.41 -3.33 -38.94
CA GLY A 753 -11.66 -3.75 -38.31
C GLY A 753 -11.51 -4.77 -37.16
N LYS A 754 -10.29 -5.20 -36.83
CA LYS A 754 -10.02 -6.18 -35.76
C LYS A 754 -9.45 -5.48 -34.52
N PRO A 755 -10.01 -5.70 -33.31
CA PRO A 755 -9.40 -5.21 -32.07
C PRO A 755 -7.98 -5.73 -31.89
N ILE A 756 -7.07 -4.86 -31.46
CA ILE A 756 -5.69 -5.24 -31.15
C ILE A 756 -5.35 -5.11 -29.66
N GLY A 757 -6.09 -4.32 -28.90
CA GLY A 757 -5.89 -4.12 -27.48
C GLY A 757 -6.32 -2.73 -27.03
N THR A 758 -6.14 -2.44 -25.74
CA THR A 758 -6.37 -1.11 -25.17
C THR A 758 -5.10 -0.66 -24.45
N ALA A 759 -4.52 0.47 -24.85
CA ALA A 759 -3.36 1.07 -24.21
C ALA A 759 -3.84 2.00 -23.10
N TRP A 760 -3.51 1.67 -21.84
CA TRP A 760 -3.97 2.40 -20.65
C TRP A 760 -2.86 2.70 -19.63
N SER A 761 -1.66 2.17 -19.86
CA SER A 761 -0.46 2.40 -19.04
C SER A 761 0.71 2.82 -19.91
N ILE A 762 1.72 3.43 -19.29
CA ILE A 762 2.93 3.88 -19.99
C ILE A 762 3.93 2.72 -20.11
N PRO A 763 4.59 2.56 -21.28
CA PRO A 763 4.36 3.29 -22.53
C PRO A 763 3.07 2.81 -23.24
N PHE A 764 2.41 3.70 -23.97
CA PHE A 764 1.16 3.41 -24.71
C PHE A 764 1.44 2.63 -26.01
N GLN A 765 1.89 1.39 -25.85
CA GLN A 765 2.33 0.51 -26.94
C GLN A 765 1.50 -0.77 -27.00
N LEU A 766 1.19 -1.24 -28.23
CA LEU A 766 0.45 -2.48 -28.48
C LEU A 766 1.14 -3.33 -29.56
N SER A 767 1.15 -4.65 -29.39
CA SER A 767 1.66 -5.57 -30.41
C SER A 767 0.70 -5.66 -31.60
N ILE A 768 1.25 -5.60 -32.83
CA ILE A 768 0.47 -5.65 -34.08
C ILE A 768 1.00 -6.66 -35.10
N SER A 769 1.85 -7.60 -34.67
CA SER A 769 2.39 -8.65 -35.55
C SER A 769 1.26 -9.37 -36.31
N ASP A 770 1.49 -9.59 -37.62
CA ASP A 770 0.60 -10.29 -38.56
C ASP A 770 -0.74 -9.61 -38.92
N LYS A 771 -0.98 -8.36 -38.50
CA LYS A 771 -2.25 -7.66 -38.75
C LYS A 771 -2.21 -6.59 -39.86
N LEU A 772 -1.01 -6.28 -40.38
CA LEU A 772 -0.80 -5.26 -41.41
C LEU A 772 -0.96 -5.81 -42.83
N LYS A 773 -1.52 -4.97 -43.71
CA LYS A 773 -1.61 -5.18 -45.16
C LYS A 773 -0.61 -4.26 -45.87
N ALA A 774 -0.26 -4.57 -47.12
CA ALA A 774 0.59 -3.68 -47.90
C ALA A 774 -0.05 -2.33 -48.21
N LYS A 775 -1.36 -2.33 -48.47
CA LYS A 775 -2.12 -1.13 -48.81
C LYS A 775 -3.39 -1.03 -47.98
N ASP A 776 -3.88 0.20 -47.85
CA ASP A 776 -5.19 0.52 -47.31
C ASP A 776 -5.44 -0.11 -45.93
N ASN A 777 -4.47 0.06 -45.03
CA ASN A 777 -4.69 -0.27 -43.62
C ASN A 777 -5.60 0.78 -43.00
N VAL A 778 -6.62 0.32 -42.28
CA VAL A 778 -7.49 1.21 -41.49
C VAL A 778 -7.10 1.08 -40.02
N LEU A 779 -6.62 2.17 -39.42
CA LEU A 779 -6.34 2.26 -38.00
C LEU A 779 -7.40 3.12 -37.32
N GLU A 780 -8.15 2.50 -36.40
CA GLU A 780 -9.13 3.19 -35.55
C GLU A 780 -8.63 3.22 -34.10
N ILE A 781 -8.62 4.41 -33.48
CA ILE A 781 -8.18 4.62 -32.10
C ILE A 781 -9.28 5.38 -31.34
N GLU A 782 -9.96 4.70 -30.43
CA GLU A 782 -10.95 5.30 -29.52
C GLU A 782 -10.25 5.77 -28.24
N VAL A 783 -10.08 7.09 -28.08
CA VAL A 783 -9.44 7.69 -26.91
C VAL A 783 -10.48 8.21 -25.93
N THR A 784 -10.32 7.88 -24.64
CA THR A 784 -11.14 8.40 -23.54
C THR A 784 -10.29 9.25 -22.60
N ASN A 785 -10.74 10.48 -22.30
CA ASN A 785 -10.02 11.44 -21.45
C ASN A 785 -10.52 11.47 -20.00
N LEU A 786 -9.89 12.35 -19.20
CA LEU A 786 -10.29 12.65 -17.83
C LEU A 786 -11.54 13.54 -17.79
N SER A 787 -12.13 13.67 -16.60
CA SER A 787 -13.29 14.56 -16.41
C SER A 787 -12.97 15.98 -15.98
N ALA A 788 -11.70 16.29 -15.69
CA ALA A 788 -11.27 17.62 -15.25
C ALA A 788 -11.78 18.76 -16.13
N ASN A 789 -11.72 18.62 -17.45
CA ASN A 789 -12.19 19.64 -18.40
C ASN A 789 -13.70 19.90 -18.28
N TYR A 790 -14.51 18.85 -18.16
CA TYR A 790 -15.94 19.02 -17.92
C TYR A 790 -16.21 19.64 -16.55
N MET A 791 -15.44 19.25 -15.53
CA MET A 791 -15.63 19.77 -14.18
C MET A 791 -15.36 21.27 -14.09
N ARG A 792 -14.44 21.83 -14.88
CA ARG A 792 -14.27 23.29 -15.01
C ARG A 792 -15.58 23.98 -15.37
N LEU A 793 -16.33 23.44 -16.33
CA LEU A 793 -17.64 23.97 -16.72
C LEU A 793 -18.69 23.70 -15.66
N ARG A 794 -18.81 22.44 -15.21
CA ARG A 794 -19.83 22.01 -14.24
C ARG A 794 -19.79 22.81 -12.94
N ASP A 795 -18.61 23.26 -12.54
CA ASP A 795 -18.40 23.99 -11.31
C ASP A 795 -18.77 25.49 -11.40
N THR A 796 -18.87 26.04 -12.61
CA THR A 796 -19.40 27.40 -12.82
C THR A 796 -20.94 27.46 -12.73
N GLN A 797 -21.61 26.33 -12.93
CA GLN A 797 -23.07 26.23 -13.07
C GLN A 797 -23.80 26.04 -11.72
N LYS A 798 -23.43 26.78 -10.67
CA LYS A 798 -23.98 26.65 -9.29
C LYS A 798 -24.04 25.16 -8.86
N PRO A 799 -22.90 24.54 -8.56
CA PRO A 799 -22.78 23.09 -8.42
C PRO A 799 -23.64 22.55 -7.26
N ASP A 800 -24.65 21.75 -7.60
CA ASP A 800 -25.52 20.97 -6.71
C ASP A 800 -24.88 19.67 -6.19
N TRP A 801 -23.71 19.29 -6.72
CA TRP A 801 -23.01 18.06 -6.35
C TRP A 801 -22.08 18.20 -5.14
N LYS A 802 -21.72 19.44 -4.72
CA LYS A 802 -20.88 19.71 -3.54
C LYS A 802 -21.73 19.75 -2.26
N LYS A 803 -22.40 18.64 -1.97
CA LYS A 803 -23.48 18.56 -0.97
C LYS A 803 -23.16 17.61 0.17
N PHE A 804 -21.90 17.46 0.53
CA PHE A 804 -21.47 16.56 1.59
C PHE A 804 -21.36 17.32 2.93
N HIS A 805 -21.73 16.68 4.04
CA HIS A 805 -21.52 17.24 5.38
C HIS A 805 -20.03 17.22 5.77
N ASP A 806 -19.71 17.74 6.97
CA ASP A 806 -18.35 17.86 7.49
C ASP A 806 -17.44 18.72 6.58
N ILE A 807 -16.35 18.16 6.01
CA ILE A 807 -15.40 18.88 5.15
C ILE A 807 -15.90 19.08 3.72
N ASN A 808 -17.04 18.48 3.37
CA ASN A 808 -17.58 18.42 2.02
C ASN A 808 -16.59 17.76 1.04
N ILE A 809 -16.26 18.41 -0.08
CA ILE A 809 -15.17 18.04 -0.98
C ILE A 809 -14.10 19.14 -1.02
N VAL A 810 -12.83 18.72 -0.99
CA VAL A 810 -11.67 19.61 -1.01
C VAL A 810 -10.72 19.27 -2.15
N ASP A 811 -9.88 20.22 -2.53
CA ASP A 811 -8.78 20.00 -3.46
C ASP A 811 -7.59 19.31 -2.77
N ILE A 812 -6.60 18.94 -3.57
CA ILE A 812 -5.37 18.27 -3.10
C ILE A 812 -4.51 19.13 -2.16
N THR A 813 -4.81 20.42 -2.01
CA THR A 813 -4.18 21.33 -1.04
C THR A 813 -5.01 21.49 0.24
N TYR A 814 -6.05 20.66 0.40
CA TYR A 814 -6.99 20.70 1.52
C TYR A 814 -7.81 22.00 1.61
N LYS A 815 -7.99 22.71 0.48
CA LYS A 815 -8.86 23.89 0.39
C LYS A 815 -10.20 23.52 -0.24
N LYS A 816 -11.20 24.39 -0.08
CA LYS A 816 -12.52 24.20 -0.71
C LYS A 816 -12.33 23.95 -2.20
N PHE A 817 -12.84 22.83 -2.69
CA PHE A 817 -12.70 22.43 -4.09
C PHE A 817 -13.25 23.50 -5.03
N ASP A 818 -12.48 23.88 -6.05
CA ASP A 818 -12.84 24.86 -7.06
C ASP A 818 -12.14 24.54 -8.40
N ALA A 819 -12.87 23.89 -9.31
CA ALA A 819 -12.34 23.55 -10.62
C ALA A 819 -12.42 24.71 -11.62
N THR A 820 -13.12 25.81 -11.29
CA THR A 820 -13.29 26.94 -12.22
C THR A 820 -11.98 27.66 -12.55
N LYS A 821 -10.98 27.48 -11.68
CA LYS A 821 -9.64 28.06 -11.80
C LYS A 821 -8.62 27.16 -12.50
N TRP A 822 -9.01 25.93 -12.85
CA TRP A 822 -8.09 25.04 -13.54
C TRP A 822 -7.90 25.47 -14.98
N GLU A 823 -6.67 25.34 -15.47
CA GLU A 823 -6.39 25.41 -16.90
C GLU A 823 -6.97 24.19 -17.63
N PRO A 824 -7.34 24.31 -18.93
CA PRO A 824 -7.73 23.16 -19.73
C PRO A 824 -6.64 22.09 -19.72
N MET A 825 -6.99 20.87 -19.32
CA MET A 825 -6.08 19.74 -19.35
C MET A 825 -5.97 19.18 -20.78
N PRO A 826 -4.77 18.82 -21.26
CA PRO A 826 -4.61 18.13 -22.53
C PRO A 826 -5.50 16.89 -22.63
N SER A 827 -6.11 16.64 -23.79
CA SER A 827 -7.05 15.54 -24.03
C SER A 827 -6.96 15.01 -25.46
N GLY A 828 -7.21 13.72 -25.65
CA GLY A 828 -7.15 13.06 -26.96
C GLY A 828 -5.83 12.37 -27.28
N LEU A 829 -5.62 12.13 -28.57
CA LEU A 829 -4.40 11.57 -29.14
C LEU A 829 -3.53 12.71 -29.65
N LEU A 830 -2.36 12.90 -29.03
CA LEU A 830 -1.40 13.96 -29.39
C LEU A 830 -0.23 13.40 -30.22
N GLY A 831 -0.02 12.08 -30.20
CA GLY A 831 1.00 11.42 -31.02
C GLY A 831 2.43 11.76 -30.60
N PRO A 832 3.41 11.60 -31.52
CA PRO A 832 3.25 10.98 -32.84
C PRO A 832 2.85 9.50 -32.74
N VAL A 833 2.07 9.00 -33.70
CA VAL A 833 1.76 7.56 -33.82
C VAL A 833 2.78 6.89 -34.73
N LYS A 834 3.39 5.80 -34.27
CA LYS A 834 4.48 5.12 -34.98
C LYS A 834 4.32 3.61 -34.97
N ILE A 835 4.88 2.95 -35.98
CA ILE A 835 5.15 1.51 -35.97
C ILE A 835 6.64 1.33 -35.70
N LEU A 836 6.97 0.69 -34.58
CA LEU A 836 8.32 0.25 -34.24
C LEU A 836 8.52 -1.17 -34.76
N PHE A 837 9.58 -1.42 -35.53
CA PHE A 837 9.79 -2.73 -36.16
C PHE A 837 11.26 -3.15 -36.21
N ARG A 838 11.47 -4.47 -36.25
CA ARG A 838 12.79 -5.13 -36.32
C ARG A 838 12.83 -6.18 -37.42
#